data_AF-A0A8X7CUN2-F1
#
_entry.id   AF-A0A8X7CUN2-F1
#
_cell.length_a   1.000
_cell.length_b   1.000
_cell.length_c   1.000
_cell.angle_alpha   90.00
_cell.angle_beta   90.00
_cell.angle_gamma   90.00
#
_symmetry.space_group_name_H-M   'P 1'
#
loop_
_entity.id
_entity.type
_entity.pdbx_description
1 polymer ?
#
loop_
_entity_poly.entity_id
_entity_poly.type
_entity_poly.pdbx_seq_one_letter_code
_entity_poly.pdbx_strand_id
1 'polypeptide(L)'
;MWFGNLVTMRWWSDLWLNEGFASYMSIKGIKVVEPDLDKEDDAATTFLIGAMQGDQTINSHPIVQPVIHPNSEIFDSIAYSKGSTVLRMLEHYMGEDFRKGVSTYLKKYAFKNTETEDLWNELSIASKQGLNVKELMDTWTKQMNFPLVNVKKIENSSNNEFTLKQQRFLSNPETKVFAKVDSPFNYVWQIPLTYYTSESKEVKHLFLNSSEEVNVSLPASKWIKFNADFTGYYLVRYDKKSWETFIEVLLNDHTVFSPADRLNLVFESFSLASAGHLPYSIPFNLIRYLKKEEYHGVWSTVLFELSRIKWFFRGDKEIENIIHEYVRHLSNKLYKKYSWGESEDFSERKLRKIIIKAACASENQDCLQTASRLFGEWMRGAKLNNEIKDLVYEYGLRVRNNDEAWNFLWDKYTEENDPYEKQRIIVAMTTISNVTLLKSRTAFLSSLTDITSLLLINDAKNESVVRKHEHLGVLDLIASNPKGFALVTRLIYSNWTQLVKTHDIIEATEFAIGVFSKYHSQMDLEQVRTFFKENKAKEGARLRTIAVEKINGNINWNIKHHFYVQFWLETNIYMPWKKVRLPQFIVPIRYDILLHPNIYEATVQGEETIELDITEDTDYIPIHQNKLNITRVEVRGLISGEEVAIEEAFPFKKNDFFVIRFEEKIPRGLYKLNRRNLLGEKIFENKFIVVILKTTYVLFFSVSDLEQISSSYKQTQIRVFAPSDRLDEARHGLNLTVKLLGNFEDYFGVPYSLPKLDSVVIVNYSVPAMEHWGVISYNAKRFLVDEKMSSYKRISEVDRVIAHEIVHQWFGNLVTMKWWNDVWLNEGLSTLIMYIPLKQHYPAIEGVEPYTRDLAADPLYTEEDLATTGETRPDETEPGEKGGRSEKTEGRKAWSEEEIHSHPVVRSVTTTDGIANVFDAISYEKGSAILKMLQHVLKEDFRKGLSNYLKKYAFNNAETNDLWKELSEASTENINVTEIMESWIDQMGFPFVELKRNGRTVTATQNWFVRDINDTIAELVAQKPSYSRFGFVWNIPLVYKNIRTGEEHTVWLKDKNATFQIEANEDDIVHFNPGFVGFYVVKYDPLDWAKLGKRLLTNHTDFTATDRYSLLHDAFLLAETDRLIYDIPLELTKYLKREKEPITWNFFRDQYLFFMSHFDPNSEAAKLLKVIKFNQRVL
;
A
#
# COMPACT_ATOMS: atom_id res chain seq x y z
N MET A 1 38.20 15.85 -38.10
CA MET A 1 39.09 15.88 -39.29
C MET A 1 38.43 16.61 -40.46
N TRP A 2 37.33 16.13 -41.04
CA TRP A 2 36.62 16.88 -42.08
C TRP A 2 35.77 18.01 -41.46
N PHE A 3 34.72 17.64 -40.74
CA PHE A 3 33.90 18.56 -39.97
C PHE A 3 34.67 19.00 -38.72
N GLY A 4 34.99 20.29 -38.64
CA GLY A 4 35.69 20.95 -37.54
C GLY A 4 37.15 21.32 -37.79
N ASN A 5 37.87 20.64 -38.69
CA ASN A 5 39.26 21.01 -39.04
C ASN A 5 39.39 21.45 -40.50
N LEU A 6 38.92 20.65 -41.45
CA LEU A 6 38.94 21.02 -42.87
C LEU A 6 37.92 22.12 -43.15
N VAL A 7 36.71 21.98 -42.61
CA VAL A 7 35.68 23.02 -42.63
C VAL A 7 35.25 23.26 -41.20
N THR A 8 35.42 24.49 -40.70
CA THR A 8 35.17 24.84 -39.30
C THR A 8 34.02 25.82 -39.23
N MET A 9 33.16 25.73 -38.21
CA MET A 9 32.15 26.77 -38.00
C MET A 9 32.78 28.17 -37.88
N ARG A 10 32.07 29.21 -38.33
CA ARG A 10 32.54 30.61 -38.22
C ARG A 10 32.53 31.10 -36.79
N TRP A 11 31.53 30.70 -36.01
CA TRP A 11 31.41 31.02 -34.61
C TRP A 11 30.71 29.88 -33.86
N TRP A 12 30.83 29.89 -32.53
CA TRP A 12 30.27 28.89 -31.62
C TRP A 12 28.74 28.78 -31.69
N SER A 13 28.05 29.76 -32.25
CA SER A 13 26.61 29.68 -32.56
C SER A 13 26.24 28.50 -33.47
N ASP A 14 27.19 28.06 -34.29
CA ASP A 14 27.04 27.00 -35.28
C ASP A 14 27.89 25.77 -34.93
N LEU A 15 28.22 25.57 -33.64
CA LEU A 15 29.02 24.44 -33.15
C LEU A 15 28.53 23.08 -33.68
N TRP A 16 27.22 22.92 -33.86
CA TRP A 16 26.60 21.70 -34.37
C TRP A 16 27.09 21.29 -35.78
N LEU A 17 27.60 22.22 -36.60
CA LEU A 17 28.21 21.90 -37.90
C LEU A 17 29.43 20.98 -37.73
N ASN A 18 30.11 21.07 -36.60
CA ASN A 18 31.18 20.15 -36.24
C ASN A 18 30.60 18.93 -35.52
N GLU A 19 29.98 19.14 -34.35
CA GLU A 19 29.66 18.08 -33.39
C GLU A 19 28.48 17.21 -33.83
N GLY A 20 27.47 17.82 -34.46
CA GLY A 20 26.32 17.11 -35.03
C GLY A 20 26.73 16.24 -36.21
N PHE A 21 27.59 16.75 -37.11
CA PHE A 21 28.14 15.95 -38.21
C PHE A 21 29.10 14.86 -37.73
N ALA A 22 29.95 15.14 -36.75
CA ALA A 22 30.85 14.13 -36.18
C ALA A 22 30.05 12.98 -35.55
N SER A 23 29.00 13.31 -34.80
CA SER A 23 28.08 12.33 -34.19
C SER A 23 27.27 11.55 -35.24
N TYR A 24 26.85 12.20 -36.32
CA TYR A 24 26.16 11.55 -37.44
C TYR A 24 27.10 10.62 -38.23
N MET A 25 28.34 11.05 -38.46
CA MET A 25 29.34 10.25 -39.17
C MET A 25 29.89 9.10 -38.32
N SER A 26 29.85 9.17 -36.99
CA SER A 26 30.30 8.08 -36.12
C SER A 26 29.41 6.85 -36.28
N ILE A 27 28.08 7.03 -36.34
CA ILE A 27 27.11 5.96 -36.60
C ILE A 27 27.42 5.29 -37.92
N LYS A 28 27.58 6.08 -38.98
CA LYS A 28 27.90 5.57 -40.32
C LYS A 28 29.25 4.88 -40.41
N GLY A 29 30.25 5.44 -39.73
CA GLY A 29 31.59 4.86 -39.68
C GLY A 29 31.59 3.48 -39.05
N ILE A 30 30.92 3.34 -37.89
CA ILE A 30 30.79 2.07 -37.17
C ILE A 30 30.03 1.05 -38.03
N LYS A 31 28.91 1.44 -38.65
CA LYS A 31 28.13 0.53 -39.51
C LYS A 31 28.92 -0.05 -40.68
N VAL A 32 29.93 0.68 -41.18
CA VAL A 32 30.79 0.21 -42.28
C VAL A 32 31.95 -0.65 -41.77
N VAL A 33 32.57 -0.27 -40.65
CA VAL A 33 33.78 -0.95 -40.15
C VAL A 33 33.45 -2.17 -39.30
N GLU A 34 32.36 -2.11 -38.54
CA GLU A 34 31.91 -3.12 -37.58
C GLU A 34 30.38 -3.36 -37.70
N PRO A 35 29.90 -3.91 -38.83
CA PRO A 35 28.47 -4.02 -39.14
C PRO A 35 27.69 -4.86 -38.12
N ASP A 36 28.36 -5.80 -37.44
CA ASP A 36 27.74 -6.63 -36.41
C ASP A 36 27.51 -5.87 -35.08
N LEU A 37 28.26 -4.79 -34.80
CA LEU A 37 28.12 -4.01 -33.56
C LEU A 37 26.85 -3.14 -33.54
N ASP A 38 26.40 -2.68 -34.71
CA ASP A 38 25.28 -1.74 -34.85
C ASP A 38 24.30 -2.20 -35.94
N LYS A 39 24.07 -3.52 -36.03
CA LYS A 39 23.27 -4.18 -37.07
C LYS A 39 21.85 -3.63 -37.19
N GLU A 40 21.29 -3.11 -36.10
CA GLU A 40 19.91 -2.60 -36.02
C GLU A 40 19.84 -1.07 -35.83
N ASP A 41 20.92 -0.33 -36.13
CA ASP A 41 21.01 1.13 -35.97
C ASP A 41 20.72 1.57 -34.51
N ASP A 42 21.25 0.82 -33.54
CA ASP A 42 21.11 1.08 -32.10
C ASP A 42 21.71 2.44 -31.72
N ALA A 43 22.89 2.76 -32.26
CA ALA A 43 23.56 4.02 -31.98
C ALA A 43 22.69 5.21 -32.45
N ALA A 44 22.17 5.14 -33.68
CA ALA A 44 21.26 6.16 -34.21
C ALA A 44 20.02 6.34 -33.35
N THR A 45 19.41 5.24 -32.92
CA THR A 45 18.19 5.30 -32.11
C THR A 45 18.46 5.81 -30.70
N THR A 46 19.62 5.47 -30.12
CA THR A 46 20.08 5.97 -28.82
C THR A 46 20.29 7.50 -28.86
N PHE A 47 20.96 8.01 -29.90
CA PHE A 47 21.11 9.46 -30.08
C PHE A 47 19.75 10.15 -30.24
N LEU A 48 18.82 9.54 -30.98
CA LEU A 48 17.48 10.10 -31.19
C LEU A 48 16.69 10.21 -29.89
N ILE A 49 16.58 9.11 -29.13
CA ILE A 49 15.85 9.08 -27.86
C ILE A 49 16.48 10.05 -26.86
N GLY A 50 17.81 10.05 -26.72
CA GLY A 50 18.52 10.95 -25.83
C GLY A 50 18.29 12.43 -26.18
N ALA A 51 18.33 12.78 -27.47
CA ALA A 51 18.01 14.12 -27.94
C ALA A 51 16.57 14.53 -27.59
N MET A 52 15.58 13.69 -27.89
CA MET A 52 14.18 13.98 -27.56
C MET A 52 13.94 14.13 -26.05
N GLN A 53 14.59 13.31 -25.22
CA GLN A 53 14.47 13.39 -23.76
C GLN A 53 15.04 14.70 -23.19
N GLY A 54 16.14 15.22 -23.76
CA GLY A 54 16.70 16.53 -23.39
C GLY A 54 15.87 17.70 -23.94
N ASP A 55 15.32 17.53 -25.13
CA ASP A 55 14.66 18.58 -25.92
C ASP A 55 13.15 18.68 -25.71
N GLN A 56 12.56 17.98 -24.73
CA GLN A 56 11.11 18.03 -24.44
C GLN A 56 10.72 19.04 -23.34
N THR A 57 11.66 19.84 -22.83
CA THR A 57 11.43 20.80 -21.73
C THR A 57 11.45 22.25 -22.21
N ILE A 58 10.91 23.20 -21.43
CA ILE A 58 10.92 24.62 -21.82
C ILE A 58 12.30 25.28 -21.66
N ASN A 59 13.25 24.61 -20.99
CA ASN A 59 14.62 25.08 -20.81
C ASN A 59 15.59 24.61 -21.91
N SER A 60 15.08 23.93 -22.94
CA SER A 60 15.84 23.58 -24.14
C SER A 60 16.27 24.84 -24.91
N HIS A 61 17.04 24.66 -25.98
CA HIS A 61 17.43 25.73 -26.89
C HIS A 61 17.44 25.27 -28.36
N PRO A 62 17.41 26.20 -29.32
CA PRO A 62 17.63 25.87 -30.73
C PRO A 62 19.04 25.31 -30.96
N ILE A 63 19.22 24.53 -32.02
CA ILE A 63 20.54 24.02 -32.43
C ILE A 63 21.48 25.20 -32.75
N VAL A 64 20.97 26.20 -33.47
CA VAL A 64 21.68 27.45 -33.77
C VAL A 64 21.23 28.50 -32.75
N GLN A 65 22.11 28.83 -31.81
CA GLN A 65 21.82 29.80 -30.74
C GLN A 65 22.90 30.90 -30.65
N PRO A 66 22.55 32.16 -30.33
CA PRO A 66 23.53 33.21 -30.14
C PRO A 66 24.46 32.92 -28.96
N VAL A 67 25.77 33.00 -29.18
CA VAL A 67 26.80 32.81 -28.14
C VAL A 67 27.60 34.11 -27.98
N ILE A 68 27.43 34.78 -26.84
CA ILE A 68 28.14 36.05 -26.53
C ILE A 68 29.54 35.76 -25.98
N HIS A 69 29.64 34.77 -25.08
CA HIS A 69 30.89 34.27 -24.54
C HIS A 69 30.91 32.74 -24.67
N PRO A 70 32.01 32.13 -25.15
CA PRO A 70 32.13 30.67 -25.17
C PRO A 70 32.13 30.15 -23.72
N ASN A 71 31.07 29.48 -23.31
CA ASN A 71 30.99 28.73 -22.06
C ASN A 71 30.78 27.24 -22.37
N SER A 72 30.98 26.36 -21.38
CA SER A 72 30.80 24.91 -21.55
C SER A 72 29.34 24.50 -21.81
N GLU A 73 28.37 25.35 -21.52
CA GLU A 73 26.93 25.03 -21.61
C GLU A 73 26.42 24.75 -23.03
N ILE A 74 27.16 25.13 -24.08
CA ILE A 74 26.76 24.87 -25.48
C ILE A 74 27.19 23.48 -26.00
N PHE A 75 28.04 22.78 -25.24
CA PHE A 75 28.49 21.42 -25.57
C PHE A 75 27.56 20.40 -24.95
N ASP A 76 26.34 20.30 -25.50
CA ASP A 76 25.25 19.54 -24.90
C ASP A 76 24.59 18.55 -25.87
N SER A 77 23.60 17.80 -25.39
CA SER A 77 22.88 16.83 -26.22
C SER A 77 22.16 17.45 -27.45
N ILE A 78 21.88 18.75 -27.45
CA ILE A 78 21.25 19.43 -28.58
C ILE A 78 22.26 19.63 -29.71
N ALA A 79 23.47 20.12 -29.42
CA ALA A 79 24.50 20.31 -30.44
C ALA A 79 24.97 18.99 -31.08
N TYR A 80 25.08 17.93 -30.26
CA TYR A 80 25.56 16.61 -30.68
C TYR A 80 24.42 15.72 -31.21
N SER A 81 23.52 15.31 -30.31
CA SER A 81 22.52 14.29 -30.59
C SER A 81 21.40 14.81 -31.49
N LYS A 82 20.80 15.98 -31.18
CA LYS A 82 19.74 16.56 -32.05
C LYS A 82 20.31 16.96 -33.41
N GLY A 83 21.51 17.56 -33.44
CA GLY A 83 22.22 17.86 -34.69
C GLY A 83 22.40 16.63 -35.58
N SER A 84 22.81 15.50 -35.00
CA SER A 84 22.97 14.23 -35.72
C SER A 84 21.66 13.67 -36.26
N THR A 85 20.59 13.71 -35.45
CA THR A 85 19.32 13.07 -35.78
C THR A 85 18.53 13.85 -36.84
N VAL A 86 18.62 15.19 -36.85
CA VAL A 86 18.03 16.00 -37.92
C VAL A 86 18.77 15.84 -39.25
N LEU A 87 20.10 15.60 -39.23
CA LEU A 87 20.85 15.23 -40.43
C LEU A 87 20.45 13.85 -40.96
N ARG A 88 20.27 12.86 -40.07
CA ARG A 88 19.76 11.53 -40.44
C ARG A 88 18.37 11.62 -41.08
N MET A 89 17.46 12.41 -40.50
CA MET A 89 16.13 12.65 -41.07
C MET A 89 16.22 13.31 -42.46
N LEU A 90 17.06 14.33 -42.62
CA LEU A 90 17.25 15.01 -43.90
C LEU A 90 17.85 14.09 -44.97
N GLU A 91 18.85 13.28 -44.61
CA GLU A 91 19.40 12.27 -45.51
C GLU A 91 18.33 11.28 -45.95
N HIS A 92 17.55 10.73 -45.01
CA HIS A 92 16.52 9.75 -45.33
C HIS A 92 15.49 10.31 -46.33
N TYR A 93 15.24 11.63 -46.28
CA TYR A 93 14.38 12.31 -47.24
C TYR A 93 15.06 12.60 -48.59
N MET A 94 16.31 13.08 -48.59
CA MET A 94 17.02 13.49 -49.80
C MET A 94 17.71 12.34 -50.56
N GLY A 95 17.98 11.21 -49.88
CA GLY A 95 18.76 10.11 -50.42
C GLY A 95 20.17 10.52 -50.86
N GLU A 96 20.62 10.01 -52.00
CA GLU A 96 21.99 10.20 -52.51
C GLU A 96 22.36 11.68 -52.78
N ASP A 97 21.37 12.55 -52.96
CA ASP A 97 21.62 13.98 -53.18
C ASP A 97 22.16 14.67 -51.93
N PHE A 98 21.83 14.18 -50.72
CA PHE A 98 22.43 14.66 -49.47
C PHE A 98 23.94 14.49 -49.49
N ARG A 99 24.42 13.27 -49.81
CA ARG A 99 25.85 12.96 -49.88
C ARG A 99 26.59 13.84 -50.89
N LYS A 100 25.97 14.10 -52.05
CA LYS A 100 26.55 14.98 -53.08
C LYS A 100 26.66 16.41 -52.56
N GLY A 101 25.60 16.95 -51.94
CA GLY A 101 25.61 18.30 -51.38
C GLY A 101 26.67 18.46 -50.29
N VAL A 102 26.75 17.53 -49.34
CA VAL A 102 27.79 17.51 -48.30
C VAL A 102 29.21 17.42 -48.90
N SER A 103 29.40 16.59 -49.94
CA SER A 103 30.69 16.46 -50.63
C SER A 103 31.11 17.76 -51.31
N THR A 104 30.17 18.46 -51.94
CA THR A 104 30.42 19.76 -52.58
C THR A 104 30.72 20.83 -51.53
N TYR A 105 29.96 20.88 -50.44
CA TYR A 105 30.21 21.75 -49.30
C TYR A 105 31.63 21.58 -48.74
N LEU A 106 32.05 20.35 -48.44
CA LEU A 106 33.41 20.08 -47.95
C LEU A 106 34.51 20.52 -48.92
N LYS A 107 34.31 20.32 -50.24
CA LYS A 107 35.29 20.74 -51.26
C LYS A 107 35.34 22.26 -51.43
N LYS A 108 34.19 22.92 -51.43
CA LYS A 108 34.05 24.37 -51.67
C LYS A 108 34.61 25.19 -50.50
N TYR A 109 34.40 24.71 -49.28
CA TYR A 109 34.77 25.39 -48.04
C TYR A 109 36.01 24.81 -47.36
N ALA A 110 36.77 23.95 -48.05
CA ALA A 110 38.04 23.42 -47.54
C ALA A 110 38.98 24.54 -47.07
N PHE A 111 39.49 24.38 -45.84
CA PHE A 111 40.34 25.31 -45.09
C PHE A 111 39.70 26.68 -44.82
N LYS A 112 38.37 26.74 -44.76
CA LYS A 112 37.60 27.97 -44.49
C LYS A 112 36.60 27.76 -43.35
N ASN A 113 35.98 28.88 -42.97
CA ASN A 113 34.89 28.92 -42.02
C ASN A 113 33.52 29.04 -42.69
N THR A 114 32.51 28.40 -42.12
CA THR A 114 31.12 28.40 -42.63
C THR A 114 30.09 28.69 -41.57
N GLU A 115 28.92 29.16 -41.98
CA GLU A 115 27.70 29.23 -41.17
C GLU A 115 26.70 28.17 -41.61
N THR A 116 25.65 27.94 -40.81
CA THR A 116 24.58 26.98 -41.13
C THR A 116 23.98 27.19 -42.54
N GLU A 117 23.87 28.45 -42.98
CA GLU A 117 23.30 28.78 -44.30
C GLU A 117 24.19 28.31 -45.47
N ASP A 118 25.51 28.27 -45.31
CA ASP A 118 26.44 27.77 -46.34
C ASP A 118 26.15 26.30 -46.68
N LEU A 119 25.88 25.48 -45.66
CA LEU A 119 25.52 24.07 -45.82
C LEU A 119 24.15 23.91 -46.52
N TRP A 120 23.15 24.68 -46.08
CA TRP A 120 21.81 24.63 -46.67
C TRP A 120 21.78 25.03 -48.13
N ASN A 121 22.59 26.00 -48.53
CA ASN A 121 22.71 26.41 -49.94
C ASN A 121 23.25 25.26 -50.80
N GLU A 122 24.33 24.59 -50.38
CA GLU A 122 24.90 23.47 -51.15
C GLU A 122 23.97 22.26 -51.21
N LEU A 123 23.23 21.97 -50.14
CA LEU A 123 22.23 20.90 -50.13
C LEU A 123 21.01 21.24 -50.98
N SER A 124 20.56 22.50 -51.02
CA SER A 124 19.47 22.93 -51.89
C SER A 124 19.86 22.82 -53.37
N ILE A 125 21.10 23.18 -53.72
CA ILE A 125 21.63 23.04 -55.08
C ILE A 125 21.71 21.57 -55.51
N ALA A 126 22.09 20.68 -54.59
CA ALA A 126 22.21 19.24 -54.88
C ALA A 126 20.85 18.54 -55.03
N SER A 127 19.77 19.12 -54.49
CA SER A 127 18.44 18.50 -54.50
C SER A 127 17.83 18.45 -55.90
N LYS A 128 17.69 17.25 -56.46
CA LYS A 128 17.02 17.04 -57.75
C LYS A 128 15.52 17.30 -57.73
N GLN A 129 14.90 17.37 -56.55
CA GLN A 129 13.47 17.61 -56.37
C GLN A 129 13.13 19.09 -56.20
N GLY A 130 14.12 20.00 -56.30
CA GLY A 130 13.91 21.43 -56.09
C GLY A 130 13.60 21.82 -54.64
N LEU A 131 13.96 20.96 -53.68
CA LEU A 131 13.74 21.21 -52.25
C LEU A 131 14.54 22.42 -51.77
N ASN A 132 13.85 23.39 -51.18
CA ASN A 132 14.49 24.47 -50.44
C ASN A 132 14.91 23.97 -49.04
N VAL A 133 16.12 23.43 -48.95
CA VAL A 133 16.65 22.84 -47.70
C VAL A 133 16.74 23.89 -46.60
N LYS A 134 17.03 25.15 -46.95
CA LYS A 134 17.08 26.24 -45.98
C LYS A 134 15.73 26.46 -45.31
N GLU A 135 14.66 26.58 -46.10
CA GLU A 135 13.32 26.83 -45.59
C GLU A 135 12.83 25.69 -44.68
N LEU A 136 13.14 24.45 -45.06
CA LEU A 136 12.84 23.29 -44.24
C LEU A 136 13.67 23.26 -42.95
N MET A 137 15.00 23.30 -43.06
CA MET A 137 15.91 23.04 -41.94
C MET A 137 16.07 24.22 -41.00
N ASP A 138 15.74 25.44 -41.42
CA ASP A 138 15.65 26.58 -40.50
C ASP A 138 14.56 26.32 -39.43
N THR A 139 13.47 25.64 -39.78
CA THR A 139 12.44 25.24 -38.79
C THR A 139 12.95 24.18 -37.80
N TRP A 140 14.01 23.44 -38.10
CA TRP A 140 14.58 22.43 -37.21
C TRP A 140 15.77 22.93 -36.39
N THR A 141 16.50 23.93 -36.91
CA THR A 141 17.73 24.43 -36.31
C THR A 141 17.57 25.72 -35.50
N LYS A 142 16.62 26.59 -35.87
CA LYS A 142 16.44 27.91 -35.26
C LYS A 142 15.27 28.00 -34.26
N GLN A 143 14.65 26.87 -33.93
CA GLN A 143 13.71 26.76 -32.81
C GLN A 143 13.98 25.52 -31.95
N MET A 144 13.66 25.62 -30.66
CA MET A 144 13.83 24.55 -29.68
C MET A 144 12.67 23.55 -29.71
N ASN A 145 12.85 22.38 -29.09
CA ASN A 145 11.90 21.26 -29.07
C ASN A 145 11.62 20.66 -30.45
N PHE A 146 10.57 19.84 -30.51
CA PHE A 146 10.15 19.08 -31.68
C PHE A 146 8.61 18.94 -31.74
N PRO A 147 8.05 18.58 -32.91
CA PRO A 147 6.61 18.48 -33.07
C PRO A 147 6.04 17.13 -32.60
N LEU A 148 4.83 17.19 -32.05
CA LEU A 148 3.87 16.10 -31.96
C LEU A 148 2.90 16.18 -33.13
N VAL A 149 2.81 15.10 -33.92
CA VAL A 149 1.89 14.96 -35.05
C VAL A 149 0.70 14.13 -34.62
N ASN A 150 -0.49 14.75 -34.56
CA ASN A 150 -1.75 14.07 -34.31
C ASN A 150 -2.28 13.50 -35.62
N VAL A 151 -2.59 12.20 -35.63
CA VAL A 151 -3.16 11.46 -36.75
C VAL A 151 -4.52 10.92 -36.32
N LYS A 152 -5.58 11.39 -36.96
CA LYS A 152 -6.95 10.97 -36.66
C LYS A 152 -7.65 10.48 -37.92
N LYS A 153 -8.25 9.30 -37.88
CA LYS A 153 -9.08 8.81 -39.00
C LYS A 153 -10.41 9.57 -39.05
N ILE A 154 -10.84 9.98 -40.24
CA ILE A 154 -12.18 10.57 -40.45
C ILE A 154 -13.17 9.42 -40.63
N GLU A 155 -14.08 9.26 -39.67
CA GLU A 155 -15.12 8.23 -39.73
C GLU A 155 -16.10 8.48 -40.90
N ASN A 156 -16.56 7.41 -41.55
CA ASN A 156 -17.49 7.42 -42.69
C ASN A 156 -17.02 8.12 -43.98
N SER A 157 -15.72 8.41 -44.11
CA SER A 157 -15.15 8.86 -45.40
C SER A 157 -15.07 7.71 -46.41
N SER A 158 -15.57 7.93 -47.64
CA SER A 158 -15.49 6.98 -48.75
C SER A 158 -14.06 6.74 -49.26
N ASN A 159 -13.10 7.61 -48.90
CA ASN A 159 -11.74 7.64 -49.45
C ASN A 159 -10.63 7.37 -48.41
N ASN A 160 -10.96 6.80 -47.24
CA ASN A 160 -10.00 6.52 -46.17
C ASN A 160 -9.15 7.76 -45.79
N GLU A 161 -9.84 8.84 -45.45
CA GLU A 161 -9.23 10.14 -45.12
C GLU A 161 -8.79 10.23 -43.66
N PHE A 162 -7.69 10.96 -43.44
CA PHE A 162 -7.10 11.23 -42.14
C PHE A 162 -6.88 12.73 -41.97
N THR A 163 -7.05 13.21 -40.75
CA THR A 163 -6.67 14.57 -40.35
C THR A 163 -5.31 14.53 -39.67
N LEU A 164 -4.39 15.38 -40.15
CA LEU A 164 -3.05 15.58 -39.61
C LEU A 164 -2.94 16.97 -38.97
N LYS A 165 -2.37 17.04 -37.76
CA LYS A 165 -2.11 18.31 -37.08
C LYS A 165 -0.84 18.26 -36.27
N GLN A 166 0.07 19.20 -36.48
CA GLN A 166 1.27 19.34 -35.65
C GLN A 166 1.05 20.32 -34.50
N GLN A 167 1.76 20.09 -33.40
CA GLN A 167 1.91 21.03 -32.30
C GLN A 167 3.27 20.84 -31.63
N ARG A 168 3.78 21.83 -30.91
CA ARG A 168 4.99 21.67 -30.08
C ARG A 168 4.76 20.60 -29.02
N PHE A 169 5.66 19.62 -28.91
CA PHE A 169 5.66 18.66 -27.80
C PHE A 169 6.41 19.22 -26.59
N LEU A 170 5.84 19.04 -25.40
CA LEU A 170 6.48 19.32 -24.12
C LEU A 170 6.12 18.19 -23.14
N SER A 171 7.07 17.75 -22.32
CA SER A 171 6.82 16.74 -21.29
C SER A 171 5.88 17.25 -20.19
N ASN A 172 5.85 18.57 -19.95
CA ASN A 172 4.91 19.22 -19.04
C ASN A 172 4.23 20.43 -19.73
N PRO A 173 3.10 20.20 -20.44
CA PRO A 173 2.39 21.23 -21.19
C PRO A 173 1.84 22.39 -20.33
N GLU A 174 1.67 22.19 -19.02
CA GLU A 174 1.10 23.18 -18.10
C GLU A 174 2.13 24.11 -17.46
N THR A 175 3.42 23.92 -17.78
CA THR A 175 4.48 24.77 -17.22
C THR A 175 4.26 26.23 -17.64
N LYS A 176 4.05 27.12 -16.66
CA LYS A 176 3.93 28.56 -16.91
C LYS A 176 5.26 29.08 -17.46
N VAL A 177 5.23 29.56 -18.70
CA VAL A 177 6.39 30.15 -19.37
C VAL A 177 6.65 31.53 -18.76
N PHE A 178 7.66 31.64 -17.88
CA PHE A 178 8.01 32.90 -17.22
C PHE A 178 8.74 33.88 -18.13
N ALA A 179 9.35 33.39 -19.23
CA ALA A 179 9.92 34.19 -20.29
C ALA A 179 9.55 33.55 -21.63
N LYS A 180 8.75 34.25 -22.43
CA LYS A 180 8.35 33.79 -23.77
C LYS A 180 9.60 33.80 -24.65
N VAL A 181 10.22 32.63 -24.88
CA VAL A 181 11.23 32.53 -25.93
C VAL A 181 10.47 32.47 -27.25
N ASP A 182 10.39 33.61 -27.92
CA ASP A 182 9.69 33.75 -29.20
C ASP A 182 10.39 32.87 -30.25
N SER A 183 9.65 31.91 -30.83
CA SER A 183 10.13 31.16 -31.99
C SER A 183 9.91 32.01 -33.25
N PRO A 184 10.91 32.14 -34.14
CA PRO A 184 10.74 32.83 -35.42
C PRO A 184 9.75 32.12 -36.36
N PHE A 185 9.41 30.85 -36.10
CA PHE A 185 8.47 30.05 -36.88
C PHE A 185 7.20 29.71 -36.10
N ASN A 186 6.98 30.35 -34.94
CA ASN A 186 5.82 30.13 -34.08
C ASN A 186 5.59 28.64 -33.73
N TYR A 187 6.67 27.86 -33.63
CA TYR A 187 6.66 26.41 -33.40
C TYR A 187 5.87 25.62 -34.45
N VAL A 188 6.02 26.01 -35.72
CA VAL A 188 5.60 25.22 -36.88
C VAL A 188 6.85 24.68 -37.57
N TRP A 189 6.84 23.38 -37.86
CA TRP A 189 7.93 22.69 -38.57
C TRP A 189 7.49 22.31 -39.98
N GLN A 190 8.46 22.26 -40.89
CA GLN A 190 8.29 21.56 -42.16
C GLN A 190 8.70 20.09 -41.93
N ILE A 191 7.70 19.22 -41.78
CA ILE A 191 7.91 17.84 -41.36
C ILE A 191 7.85 16.90 -42.58
N PRO A 192 8.96 16.24 -42.95
CA PRO A 192 8.97 15.18 -43.96
C PRO A 192 8.46 13.87 -43.32
N LEU A 193 7.14 13.72 -43.26
CA LEU A 193 6.49 12.53 -42.73
C LEU A 193 6.78 11.31 -43.60
N THR A 194 7.16 10.20 -42.97
CA THR A 194 7.22 8.87 -43.60
C THR A 194 6.09 8.00 -43.09
N TYR A 195 5.54 7.14 -43.94
CA TYR A 195 4.57 6.11 -43.52
C TYR A 195 4.58 4.87 -44.41
N TYR A 196 4.12 3.75 -43.89
CA TYR A 196 3.77 2.53 -44.64
C TYR A 196 2.52 1.87 -44.03
N THR A 197 1.98 0.86 -44.68
CA THR A 197 0.69 0.26 -44.32
C THR A 197 0.72 -1.25 -44.21
N SER A 198 -0.37 -1.84 -43.71
CA SER A 198 -0.56 -3.30 -43.71
C SER A 198 -0.49 -3.94 -45.09
N GLU A 199 -0.74 -3.17 -46.16
CA GLU A 199 -0.82 -3.67 -47.53
C GLU A 199 0.49 -3.49 -48.29
N SER A 200 1.35 -2.56 -47.87
CA SER A 200 2.65 -2.32 -48.50
C SER A 200 3.68 -1.83 -47.48
N LYS A 201 4.85 -2.49 -47.48
CA LYS A 201 6.04 -2.08 -46.74
C LYS A 201 6.86 -0.98 -47.43
N GLU A 202 6.44 -0.52 -48.61
CA GLU A 202 7.08 0.60 -49.29
C GLU A 202 6.86 1.89 -48.48
N VAL A 203 7.96 2.53 -48.07
CA VAL A 203 7.93 3.79 -47.32
C VAL A 203 7.52 4.92 -48.25
N LYS A 204 6.43 5.61 -47.90
CA LYS A 204 5.89 6.76 -48.61
C LYS A 204 6.17 8.05 -47.85
N HIS A 205 6.26 9.15 -48.57
CA HIS A 205 6.54 10.48 -48.00
C HIS A 205 5.32 11.40 -48.10
N LEU A 206 5.14 12.25 -47.09
CA LEU A 206 4.16 13.34 -47.06
C LEU A 206 4.78 14.55 -46.36
N PHE A 207 4.39 15.77 -46.74
CA PHE A 207 4.84 16.98 -46.08
C PHE A 207 3.75 17.61 -45.23
N LEU A 208 4.09 17.97 -44.00
CA LEU A 208 3.22 18.75 -43.13
C LEU A 208 3.92 20.09 -42.82
N ASN A 209 3.35 21.19 -43.29
CA ASN A 209 3.91 22.55 -43.20
C ASN A 209 2.95 23.56 -42.55
N SER A 210 1.78 23.12 -42.09
CA SER A 210 0.76 23.96 -41.46
C SER A 210 0.55 23.54 -40.01
N SER A 211 0.22 24.50 -39.14
CA SER A 211 -0.31 24.25 -37.79
C SER A 211 -1.81 23.93 -37.79
N GLU A 212 -2.51 24.28 -38.87
CA GLU A 212 -3.92 23.95 -39.06
C GLU A 212 -4.09 22.47 -39.41
N GLU A 213 -5.30 21.97 -39.18
CA GLU A 213 -5.67 20.60 -39.54
C GLU A 213 -5.68 20.41 -41.07
N VAL A 214 -4.93 19.42 -41.54
CA VAL A 214 -4.82 19.05 -42.96
C VAL A 214 -5.45 17.69 -43.18
N ASN A 215 -6.39 17.59 -44.13
CA ASN A 215 -6.97 16.32 -44.53
C ASN A 215 -6.12 15.68 -45.63
N VAL A 216 -5.80 14.40 -45.47
CA VAL A 216 -5.03 13.60 -46.42
C VAL A 216 -5.75 12.28 -46.70
N SER A 217 -5.79 11.86 -47.97
CA SER A 217 -6.31 10.55 -48.35
C SER A 217 -5.17 9.53 -48.34
N LEU A 218 -5.29 8.46 -47.55
CA LEU A 218 -4.26 7.41 -47.43
C LEU A 218 -4.81 6.07 -47.94
N PRO A 219 -3.95 5.16 -48.44
CA PRO A 219 -4.39 3.86 -48.94
C PRO A 219 -5.20 3.06 -47.90
N ALA A 220 -6.30 2.46 -48.33
CA ALA A 220 -7.11 1.58 -47.49
C ALA A 220 -6.25 0.44 -46.93
N SER A 221 -6.22 0.32 -45.61
CA SER A 221 -5.35 -0.60 -44.89
C SER A 221 -5.88 -0.84 -43.47
N LYS A 222 -5.47 -1.96 -42.87
CA LYS A 222 -5.82 -2.31 -41.48
C LYS A 222 -5.15 -1.36 -40.49
N TRP A 223 -3.90 -1.00 -40.74
CA TRP A 223 -3.13 -0.05 -39.96
C TRP A 223 -2.17 0.74 -40.84
N ILE A 224 -1.78 1.92 -40.36
CA ILE A 224 -0.82 2.82 -41.02
C ILE A 224 0.20 3.24 -39.97
N LYS A 225 1.47 2.93 -40.19
CA LYS A 225 2.58 3.33 -39.31
C LYS A 225 3.29 4.53 -39.89
N PHE A 226 3.23 5.67 -39.21
CA PHE A 226 4.03 6.85 -39.49
C PHE A 226 5.40 6.79 -38.78
N ASN A 227 6.34 7.61 -39.24
CA ASN A 227 7.72 7.62 -38.77
C ASN A 227 8.39 6.24 -38.92
N ALA A 228 8.41 5.77 -40.17
CA ALA A 228 8.98 4.48 -40.53
C ALA A 228 10.45 4.38 -40.08
N ASP A 229 10.82 3.25 -39.47
CA ASP A 229 12.18 2.96 -38.98
C ASP A 229 12.75 4.00 -38.01
N PHE A 230 11.87 4.76 -37.35
CA PHE A 230 12.22 5.77 -36.37
C PHE A 230 13.29 6.76 -36.85
N THR A 231 13.14 7.27 -38.08
CA THR A 231 14.12 8.17 -38.71
C THR A 231 13.81 9.65 -38.46
N GLY A 232 12.53 10.00 -38.25
CA GLY A 232 12.05 11.36 -38.09
C GLY A 232 12.18 11.86 -36.65
N TYR A 233 12.56 13.13 -36.50
CA TYR A 233 12.68 13.81 -35.20
C TYR A 233 11.33 14.38 -34.73
N TYR A 234 10.29 13.55 -34.67
CA TYR A 234 8.95 13.92 -34.25
C TYR A 234 8.22 12.72 -33.61
N LEU A 235 7.21 13.00 -32.78
CA LEU A 235 6.34 11.96 -32.20
C LEU A 235 5.02 11.89 -32.97
N VAL A 236 4.41 10.70 -33.00
CA VAL A 236 3.10 10.51 -33.61
C VAL A 236 2.07 10.08 -32.56
N ARG A 237 0.93 10.78 -32.51
CA ARG A 237 -0.22 10.38 -31.71
C ARG A 237 -1.35 9.89 -32.61
N TYR A 238 -1.63 8.60 -32.48
CA TYR A 238 -2.78 7.96 -33.11
C TYR A 238 -4.02 8.00 -32.21
N ASP A 239 -5.19 7.78 -32.81
CA ASP A 239 -6.42 7.52 -32.06
C ASP A 239 -6.37 6.17 -31.31
N LYS A 240 -7.30 6.00 -30.36
CA LYS A 240 -7.35 4.83 -29.48
C LYS A 240 -7.45 3.51 -30.28
N LYS A 241 -8.28 3.48 -31.33
CA LYS A 241 -8.51 2.29 -32.15
C LYS A 241 -7.26 1.86 -32.91
N SER A 242 -6.49 2.83 -33.41
CA SER A 242 -5.21 2.56 -34.07
C SER A 242 -4.19 1.98 -33.09
N TRP A 243 -4.11 2.51 -31.87
CA TRP A 243 -3.27 1.93 -30.80
C TRP A 243 -3.70 0.50 -30.44
N GLU A 244 -5.00 0.24 -30.26
CA GLU A 244 -5.53 -1.11 -30.02
C GLU A 244 -5.15 -2.06 -31.16
N THR A 245 -5.22 -1.60 -32.40
CA THR A 245 -4.80 -2.39 -33.57
C THR A 245 -3.30 -2.72 -33.53
N PHE A 246 -2.43 -1.76 -33.19
CA PHE A 246 -0.99 -2.02 -33.04
C PHE A 246 -0.71 -3.04 -31.93
N ILE A 247 -1.40 -2.93 -30.80
CA ILE A 247 -1.28 -3.88 -29.68
C ILE A 247 -1.67 -5.30 -30.14
N GLU A 248 -2.79 -5.44 -30.84
CA GLU A 248 -3.23 -6.73 -31.38
C GLU A 248 -2.22 -7.33 -32.37
N VAL A 249 -1.69 -6.52 -33.28
CA VAL A 249 -0.66 -6.97 -34.23
C VAL A 249 0.58 -7.44 -33.50
N LEU A 250 1.10 -6.66 -32.55
CA LEU A 250 2.30 -7.01 -31.78
C LEU A 250 2.12 -8.28 -30.92
N LEU A 251 0.95 -8.45 -30.30
CA LEU A 251 0.63 -9.65 -29.51
C LEU A 251 0.59 -10.91 -30.38
N ASN A 252 0.07 -10.80 -31.61
CA ASN A 252 -0.01 -11.91 -32.55
C ASN A 252 1.35 -12.19 -33.20
N ASP A 253 1.87 -11.24 -33.97
CA ASP A 253 3.14 -11.29 -34.70
C ASP A 253 3.82 -9.92 -34.70
N HIS A 254 4.75 -9.73 -33.76
CA HIS A 254 5.52 -8.50 -33.64
C HIS A 254 6.50 -8.26 -34.80
N THR A 255 6.86 -9.30 -35.57
CA THR A 255 7.83 -9.17 -36.68
C THR A 255 7.29 -8.44 -37.91
N VAL A 256 5.98 -8.15 -37.91
CA VAL A 256 5.33 -7.26 -38.88
C VAL A 256 6.00 -5.88 -38.90
N PHE A 257 6.39 -5.36 -37.73
CA PHE A 257 7.10 -4.10 -37.55
C PHE A 257 8.61 -4.35 -37.41
N SER A 258 9.44 -3.46 -37.98
CA SER A 258 10.89 -3.52 -37.79
C SER A 258 11.27 -3.30 -36.32
N PRO A 259 12.46 -3.73 -35.87
CA PRO A 259 12.92 -3.47 -34.50
C PRO A 259 12.88 -1.98 -34.11
N ALA A 260 13.28 -1.10 -35.05
CA ALA A 260 13.22 0.35 -34.87
C ALA A 260 11.78 0.88 -34.74
N ASP A 261 10.83 0.33 -35.52
CA ASP A 261 9.41 0.70 -35.39
C ASP A 261 8.78 0.22 -34.07
N ARG A 262 9.15 -0.97 -33.59
CA ARG A 262 8.70 -1.47 -32.28
C ARG A 262 9.23 -0.61 -31.14
N LEU A 263 10.50 -0.22 -31.22
CA LEU A 263 11.12 0.72 -30.28
C LEU A 263 10.46 2.10 -30.34
N ASN A 264 10.17 2.62 -31.54
CA ASN A 264 9.43 3.86 -31.74
C ASN A 264 8.04 3.81 -31.07
N LEU A 265 7.24 2.77 -31.32
CA LEU A 265 5.89 2.63 -30.72
C LEU A 265 5.94 2.58 -29.19
N VAL A 266 6.91 1.87 -28.62
CA VAL A 266 7.13 1.82 -27.16
C VAL A 266 7.51 3.19 -26.63
N PHE A 267 8.55 3.82 -27.20
CA PHE A 267 9.03 5.13 -26.75
C PHE A 267 7.93 6.20 -26.86
N GLU A 268 7.26 6.31 -28.01
CA GLU A 268 6.18 7.27 -28.23
C GLU A 268 5.03 7.06 -27.25
N SER A 269 4.56 5.81 -27.06
CA SER A 269 3.44 5.55 -26.17
C SER A 269 3.73 5.93 -24.71
N PHE A 270 4.94 5.68 -24.21
CA PHE A 270 5.34 6.10 -22.86
C PHE A 270 5.55 7.62 -22.75
N SER A 271 6.20 8.26 -23.74
CA SER A 271 6.40 9.72 -23.76
C SER A 271 5.06 10.47 -23.82
N LEU A 272 4.13 10.02 -24.67
CA LEU A 272 2.79 10.58 -24.77
C LEU A 272 1.98 10.36 -23.50
N ALA A 273 2.10 9.19 -22.86
CA ALA A 273 1.41 8.92 -21.61
C ALA A 273 1.93 9.79 -20.46
N SER A 274 3.25 9.92 -20.35
CA SER A 274 3.89 10.76 -19.33
C SER A 274 3.56 12.25 -19.47
N ALA A 275 3.31 12.73 -20.69
CA ALA A 275 2.91 14.10 -20.97
C ALA A 275 1.39 14.35 -20.89
N GLY A 276 0.58 13.30 -20.62
CA GLY A 276 -0.88 13.38 -20.53
C GLY A 276 -1.63 13.39 -21.88
N HIS A 277 -0.96 13.04 -22.99
CA HIS A 277 -1.59 12.90 -24.30
C HIS A 277 -2.23 11.52 -24.53
N LEU A 278 -1.87 10.52 -23.73
CA LEU A 278 -2.34 9.14 -23.80
C LEU A 278 -2.57 8.59 -22.38
N PRO A 279 -3.55 7.71 -22.12
CA PRO A 279 -3.63 7.03 -20.84
C PRO A 279 -2.55 5.93 -20.74
N TYR A 280 -1.98 5.74 -19.54
CA TYR A 280 -0.95 4.73 -19.26
C TYR A 280 -1.40 3.27 -19.53
N SER A 281 -2.71 3.02 -19.63
CA SER A 281 -3.24 1.71 -20.02
C SER A 281 -2.80 1.28 -21.42
N ILE A 282 -2.53 2.22 -22.33
CA ILE A 282 -2.07 1.91 -23.69
C ILE A 282 -0.63 1.38 -23.70
N PRO A 283 0.40 2.10 -23.21
CA PRO A 283 1.76 1.58 -23.17
C PRO A 283 1.86 0.28 -22.34
N PHE A 284 1.13 0.17 -21.23
CA PHE A 284 1.14 -1.07 -20.43
C PHE A 284 0.54 -2.26 -21.17
N ASN A 285 -0.56 -2.09 -21.91
CA ASN A 285 -1.10 -3.16 -22.75
C ASN A 285 -0.18 -3.47 -23.94
N LEU A 286 0.46 -2.46 -24.51
CA LEU A 286 1.41 -2.62 -25.61
C LEU A 286 2.59 -3.50 -25.20
N ILE A 287 3.23 -3.26 -24.07
CA ILE A 287 4.41 -4.07 -23.67
C ILE A 287 4.11 -5.53 -23.31
N ARG A 288 2.84 -5.97 -23.32
CA ARG A 288 2.48 -7.38 -23.06
C ARG A 288 3.09 -8.36 -24.07
N TYR A 289 3.41 -7.91 -25.29
CA TYR A 289 4.04 -8.76 -26.31
C TYR A 289 5.52 -9.09 -26.01
N LEU A 290 6.16 -8.38 -25.06
CA LEU A 290 7.59 -8.52 -24.75
C LEU A 290 8.05 -9.95 -24.48
N LYS A 291 7.14 -10.84 -24.06
CA LYS A 291 7.38 -12.29 -23.94
C LYS A 291 7.97 -12.95 -25.21
N LYS A 292 7.82 -12.29 -26.36
CA LYS A 292 8.34 -12.71 -27.68
C LYS A 292 9.42 -11.76 -28.23
N GLU A 293 9.71 -10.63 -27.57
CA GLU A 293 10.62 -9.62 -28.07
C GLU A 293 12.09 -10.02 -27.85
N GLU A 294 12.87 -10.05 -28.92
CA GLU A 294 14.29 -10.39 -28.90
C GLU A 294 15.20 -9.21 -29.27
N TYR A 295 14.64 -8.03 -29.54
CA TYR A 295 15.42 -6.81 -29.70
C TYR A 295 15.70 -6.15 -28.34
N HIS A 296 16.98 -6.08 -27.97
CA HIS A 296 17.43 -5.54 -26.69
C HIS A 296 17.08 -4.05 -26.50
N GLY A 297 16.99 -3.25 -27.57
CA GLY A 297 16.67 -1.82 -27.49
C GLY A 297 15.28 -1.56 -26.91
N VAL A 298 14.29 -2.35 -27.32
CA VAL A 298 12.93 -2.31 -26.77
C VAL A 298 12.93 -2.62 -25.27
N TRP A 299 13.61 -3.70 -24.87
CA TRP A 299 13.73 -4.07 -23.45
C TRP A 299 14.40 -2.98 -22.61
N SER A 300 15.47 -2.38 -23.12
CA SER A 300 16.18 -1.28 -22.45
C SER A 300 15.25 -0.10 -22.17
N THR A 301 14.48 0.33 -23.19
CA THR A 301 13.51 1.43 -23.05
C THR A 301 12.40 1.09 -22.07
N VAL A 302 11.83 -0.12 -22.12
CA VAL A 302 10.76 -0.51 -21.18
C VAL A 302 11.27 -0.57 -19.74
N LEU A 303 12.45 -1.17 -19.50
CA LEU A 303 13.01 -1.23 -18.14
C LEU A 303 13.34 0.16 -17.61
N PHE A 304 13.80 1.09 -18.45
CA PHE A 304 14.02 2.48 -18.08
C PHE A 304 12.69 3.17 -17.67
N GLU A 305 11.66 3.07 -18.50
CA GLU A 305 10.35 3.69 -18.24
C GLU A 305 9.68 3.09 -16.99
N LEU A 306 9.72 1.77 -16.81
CA LEU A 306 9.18 1.11 -15.62
C LEU A 306 9.98 1.46 -14.36
N SER A 307 11.30 1.64 -14.46
CA SER A 307 12.12 2.11 -13.32
C SER A 307 11.75 3.54 -12.92
N ARG A 308 11.49 4.43 -13.91
CA ARG A 308 11.01 5.79 -13.65
C ARG A 308 9.63 5.77 -12.97
N ILE A 309 8.70 4.96 -13.45
CA ILE A 309 7.37 4.81 -12.85
C ILE A 309 7.48 4.27 -11.43
N LYS A 310 8.28 3.21 -11.22
CA LYS A 310 8.52 2.62 -9.89
C LYS A 310 9.05 3.68 -8.90
N TRP A 311 9.88 4.63 -9.34
CA TRP A 311 10.39 5.69 -8.48
C TRP A 311 9.30 6.57 -7.87
N PHE A 312 8.18 6.76 -8.57
CA PHE A 312 7.04 7.50 -8.02
C PHE A 312 6.37 6.78 -6.86
N PHE A 313 6.38 5.45 -6.89
CA PHE A 313 5.86 4.57 -5.85
C PHE A 313 6.91 4.16 -4.80
N ARG A 314 8.07 4.85 -4.73
CA ARG A 314 9.11 4.50 -3.75
C ARG A 314 8.54 4.49 -2.34
N GLY A 315 8.71 3.37 -1.63
CA GLY A 315 8.18 3.19 -0.28
C GLY A 315 6.81 2.50 -0.23
N ASP A 316 6.07 2.46 -1.35
CA ASP A 316 4.90 1.60 -1.51
C ASP A 316 5.37 0.20 -1.95
N LYS A 317 5.68 -0.63 -0.96
CA LYS A 317 6.15 -2.00 -1.20
C LYS A 317 5.15 -2.84 -2.00
N GLU A 318 3.86 -2.56 -1.90
CA GLU A 318 2.85 -3.34 -2.60
C GLU A 318 2.91 -3.07 -4.10
N ILE A 319 2.90 -1.80 -4.51
CA ILE A 319 2.99 -1.45 -5.93
C ILE A 319 4.36 -1.81 -6.50
N GLU A 320 5.44 -1.61 -5.75
CA GLU A 320 6.77 -2.06 -6.17
C GLU A 320 6.78 -3.57 -6.47
N ASN A 321 6.15 -4.40 -5.63
CA ASN A 321 6.04 -5.84 -5.86
C ASN A 321 5.17 -6.18 -7.07
N ILE A 322 4.09 -5.45 -7.34
CA ILE A 322 3.28 -5.65 -8.56
C ILE A 322 4.11 -5.37 -9.82
N ILE A 323 4.92 -4.30 -9.81
CA ILE A 323 5.79 -3.97 -10.94
C ILE A 323 6.84 -5.07 -11.13
N HIS A 324 7.44 -5.58 -10.04
CA HIS A 324 8.38 -6.70 -10.14
C HIS A 324 7.71 -7.94 -10.71
N GLU A 325 6.52 -8.29 -10.22
CA GLU A 325 5.75 -9.43 -10.74
C GLU A 325 5.48 -9.29 -12.24
N TYR A 326 5.09 -8.09 -12.68
CA TYR A 326 4.82 -7.85 -14.08
C TYR A 326 6.07 -8.03 -14.96
N VAL A 327 7.20 -7.44 -14.57
CA VAL A 327 8.48 -7.58 -15.30
C VAL A 327 8.98 -9.02 -15.29
N ARG A 328 8.84 -9.73 -14.16
CA ARG A 328 9.21 -11.14 -14.05
C ARG A 328 8.42 -11.97 -15.05
N HIS A 329 7.10 -11.78 -15.10
CA HIS A 329 6.22 -12.49 -16.01
C HIS A 329 6.51 -12.21 -17.49
N LEU A 330 6.92 -10.99 -17.84
CA LEU A 330 7.31 -10.64 -19.21
C LEU A 330 8.65 -11.27 -19.62
N SER A 331 9.61 -11.37 -18.69
CA SER A 331 10.98 -11.79 -18.97
C SER A 331 11.25 -13.29 -18.78
N ASN A 332 10.44 -14.01 -17.98
CA ASN A 332 10.74 -15.38 -17.52
C ASN A 332 11.08 -16.37 -18.66
N LYS A 333 10.27 -16.38 -19.73
CA LYS A 333 10.49 -17.28 -20.88
C LYS A 333 11.84 -17.03 -21.56
N LEU A 334 12.18 -15.76 -21.79
CA LEU A 334 13.45 -15.39 -22.41
C LEU A 334 14.62 -15.63 -21.45
N TYR A 335 14.43 -15.41 -20.14
CA TYR A 335 15.44 -15.70 -19.13
C TYR A 335 15.79 -17.20 -19.11
N LYS A 336 14.80 -18.09 -19.13
CA LYS A 336 15.02 -19.55 -19.25
C LYS A 336 15.74 -19.91 -20.56
N LYS A 337 15.44 -19.23 -21.67
CA LYS A 337 16.07 -19.48 -22.99
C LYS A 337 17.54 -19.04 -23.03
N TYR A 338 17.85 -17.82 -22.60
CA TYR A 338 19.19 -17.23 -22.76
C TYR A 338 20.13 -17.50 -21.57
N SER A 339 19.58 -17.62 -20.37
CA SER A 339 20.25 -17.98 -19.10
C SER A 339 21.64 -17.32 -18.89
N TRP A 340 22.50 -17.90 -18.07
CA TRP A 340 23.85 -17.39 -17.73
C TRP A 340 24.97 -17.97 -18.62
N GLY A 341 24.63 -18.46 -19.82
CA GLY A 341 25.58 -19.06 -20.78
C GLY A 341 26.40 -18.05 -21.59
N GLU A 342 27.17 -18.55 -22.55
CA GLU A 342 27.96 -17.77 -23.51
C GLU A 342 27.32 -17.81 -24.92
N SER A 343 27.60 -16.84 -25.78
CA SER A 343 27.21 -16.85 -27.20
C SER A 343 28.20 -16.03 -27.99
N GLU A 344 28.47 -16.46 -29.23
CA GLU A 344 29.31 -15.73 -30.17
C GLU A 344 28.53 -14.61 -30.88
N ASP A 345 27.19 -14.69 -30.96
CA ASP A 345 26.35 -13.68 -31.61
C ASP A 345 26.24 -12.40 -30.78
N PHE A 346 26.62 -11.27 -31.36
CA PHE A 346 26.64 -9.97 -30.67
C PHE A 346 25.25 -9.47 -30.26
N SER A 347 24.23 -9.70 -31.10
CA SER A 347 22.85 -9.34 -30.78
C SER A 347 22.31 -10.18 -29.62
N GLU A 348 22.55 -11.49 -29.63
CA GLU A 348 22.18 -12.37 -28.52
C GLU A 348 22.86 -11.95 -27.22
N ARG A 349 24.14 -11.57 -27.24
CA ARG A 349 24.86 -11.11 -26.04
C ARG A 349 24.25 -9.86 -25.42
N LYS A 350 23.88 -8.87 -26.24
CA LYS A 350 23.15 -7.66 -25.81
C LYS A 350 21.80 -8.02 -25.18
N LEU A 351 21.05 -8.91 -25.84
CA LEU A 351 19.74 -9.38 -25.35
C LEU A 351 19.88 -10.15 -24.03
N ARG A 352 20.78 -11.12 -23.95
CA ARG A 352 21.02 -11.93 -22.75
C ARG A 352 21.27 -11.04 -21.54
N LYS A 353 22.17 -10.07 -21.67
CA LYS A 353 22.49 -9.13 -20.59
C LYS A 353 21.26 -8.38 -20.09
N ILE A 354 20.44 -7.84 -20.99
CA ILE A 354 19.25 -7.07 -20.59
C ILE A 354 18.15 -7.96 -19.99
N ILE A 355 18.00 -9.20 -20.47
CA ILE A 355 17.03 -10.17 -19.94
C ILE A 355 17.42 -10.68 -18.55
N ILE A 356 18.70 -11.01 -18.32
CA ILE A 356 19.19 -11.35 -16.97
C ILE A 356 18.95 -10.18 -16.02
N LYS A 357 19.26 -8.95 -16.45
CA LYS A 357 18.99 -7.74 -15.66
C LYS A 357 17.49 -7.62 -15.34
N ALA A 358 16.61 -7.80 -16.31
CA ALA A 358 15.16 -7.78 -16.09
C ALA A 358 14.73 -8.80 -15.04
N ALA A 359 15.16 -10.06 -15.18
CA ALA A 359 14.82 -11.16 -14.27
C ALA A 359 15.33 -10.87 -12.85
N CYS A 360 16.60 -10.54 -12.67
CA CYS A 360 17.18 -10.27 -11.35
C CYS A 360 16.62 -9.00 -10.70
N ALA A 361 16.43 -7.91 -11.46
CA ALA A 361 15.83 -6.67 -10.94
C ALA A 361 14.38 -6.85 -10.49
N SER A 362 13.67 -7.82 -11.08
CA SER A 362 12.29 -8.22 -10.75
C SER A 362 12.19 -9.30 -9.66
N GLU A 363 13.26 -9.53 -8.90
CA GLU A 363 13.31 -10.47 -7.77
C GLU A 363 13.05 -11.94 -8.13
N ASN A 364 13.37 -12.34 -9.36
CA ASN A 364 13.39 -13.75 -9.76
C ASN A 364 14.42 -14.51 -8.91
N GLN A 365 13.96 -15.51 -8.14
CA GLN A 365 14.80 -16.21 -7.17
C GLN A 365 15.90 -17.05 -7.81
N ASP A 366 15.63 -17.69 -8.94
CA ASP A 366 16.65 -18.46 -9.67
C ASP A 366 17.78 -17.54 -10.17
N CYS A 367 17.44 -16.38 -10.72
CA CYS A 367 18.41 -15.37 -11.15
C CYS A 367 19.27 -14.87 -9.99
N LEU A 368 18.63 -14.48 -8.87
CA LEU A 368 19.32 -13.97 -7.69
C LEU A 368 20.24 -15.02 -7.04
N GLN A 369 19.77 -16.26 -6.91
CA GLN A 369 20.56 -17.36 -6.36
C GLN A 369 21.74 -17.72 -7.27
N THR A 370 21.52 -17.73 -8.59
CA THR A 370 22.59 -17.96 -9.56
C THR A 370 23.64 -16.86 -9.52
N ALA A 371 23.24 -15.59 -9.47
CA ALA A 371 24.17 -14.46 -9.32
C ALA A 371 24.99 -14.58 -8.01
N SER A 372 24.34 -14.91 -6.89
CA SER A 372 25.01 -15.11 -5.59
C SER A 372 25.99 -16.29 -5.60
N ARG A 373 25.65 -17.39 -6.30
CA ARG A 373 26.52 -18.55 -6.48
C ARG A 373 27.76 -18.19 -7.30
N LEU A 374 27.58 -17.58 -8.48
CA LEU A 374 28.67 -17.15 -9.36
C LEU A 374 29.59 -16.14 -8.66
N PHE A 375 29.03 -15.20 -7.90
CA PHE A 375 29.81 -14.26 -7.10
C PHE A 375 30.68 -14.99 -6.05
N GLY A 376 30.11 -15.99 -5.37
CA GLY A 376 30.85 -16.80 -4.40
C GLY A 376 31.94 -17.67 -5.03
N GLU A 377 31.72 -18.18 -6.25
CA GLU A 377 32.74 -18.89 -7.02
C GLU A 377 33.88 -17.96 -7.42
N TRP A 378 33.56 -16.73 -7.84
CA TRP A 378 34.54 -15.70 -8.15
C TRP A 378 35.39 -15.29 -6.94
N MET A 379 34.77 -15.13 -5.76
CA MET A 379 35.50 -14.91 -4.50
C MET A 379 36.51 -16.04 -4.20
N ARG A 380 36.27 -17.26 -4.69
CA ARG A 380 37.17 -18.42 -4.57
C ARG A 380 38.15 -18.56 -5.74
N GLY A 381 38.21 -17.58 -6.66
CA GLY A 381 39.16 -17.54 -7.77
C GLY A 381 38.64 -18.08 -9.10
N ALA A 382 37.35 -18.40 -9.24
CA ALA A 382 36.77 -18.73 -10.54
C ALA A 382 36.80 -17.52 -11.48
N LYS A 383 36.88 -17.75 -12.80
CA LYS A 383 36.78 -16.68 -13.79
C LYS A 383 35.30 -16.39 -14.09
N LEU A 384 34.95 -15.11 -14.22
CA LEU A 384 33.62 -14.68 -14.64
C LEU A 384 33.60 -14.40 -16.14
N ASN A 385 32.43 -14.61 -16.76
CA ASN A 385 32.16 -14.15 -18.11
C ASN A 385 32.17 -12.60 -18.14
N ASN A 386 33.04 -12.02 -18.98
CA ASN A 386 33.25 -10.57 -19.08
C ASN A 386 32.01 -9.75 -19.47
N GLU A 387 31.02 -10.38 -20.10
CA GLU A 387 29.84 -9.70 -20.63
C GLU A 387 28.77 -9.43 -19.56
N ILE A 388 28.65 -10.36 -18.61
CA ILE A 388 27.62 -10.37 -17.56
C ILE A 388 28.20 -10.25 -16.13
N LYS A 389 29.53 -10.13 -15.99
CA LYS A 389 30.17 -10.01 -14.67
C LYS A 389 29.68 -8.81 -13.86
N ASP A 390 29.26 -7.71 -14.51
CA ASP A 390 28.67 -6.57 -13.83
C ASP A 390 27.34 -6.94 -13.14
N LEU A 391 26.53 -7.81 -13.76
CA LEU A 391 25.31 -8.33 -13.14
C LEU A 391 25.63 -9.29 -11.98
N VAL A 392 26.71 -10.07 -12.08
CA VAL A 392 27.20 -10.92 -10.98
C VAL A 392 27.65 -10.05 -9.80
N TYR A 393 28.40 -8.97 -10.05
CA TYR A 393 28.80 -8.02 -9.01
C TYR A 393 27.57 -7.40 -8.35
N GLU A 394 26.65 -6.86 -9.14
CA GLU A 394 25.47 -6.13 -8.67
C GLU A 394 24.52 -7.03 -7.85
N TYR A 395 24.04 -8.12 -8.43
CA TYR A 395 23.03 -8.97 -7.81
C TYR A 395 23.64 -9.96 -6.81
N GLY A 396 24.89 -10.39 -7.02
CA GLY A 396 25.62 -11.21 -6.07
C GLY A 396 25.87 -10.48 -4.75
N LEU A 397 26.32 -9.22 -4.81
CA LEU A 397 26.46 -8.37 -3.63
C LEU A 397 25.10 -8.09 -2.99
N ARG A 398 24.06 -7.77 -3.78
CA ARG A 398 22.72 -7.48 -3.26
C ARG A 398 22.12 -8.64 -2.45
N VAL A 399 22.35 -9.89 -2.88
CA VAL A 399 21.87 -11.09 -2.19
C VAL A 399 22.69 -11.41 -0.95
N ARG A 400 24.03 -11.35 -1.04
CA ARG A 400 24.94 -11.64 0.09
C ARG A 400 24.87 -10.58 1.20
N ASN A 401 24.78 -9.30 0.81
CA ASN A 401 24.46 -8.15 1.65
C ASN A 401 25.25 -8.07 2.98
N ASN A 402 26.53 -8.44 2.96
CA ASN A 402 27.41 -8.52 4.13
C ASN A 402 28.76 -7.82 3.89
N ASP A 403 29.53 -7.61 4.96
CA ASP A 403 30.83 -6.93 4.91
C ASP A 403 31.87 -7.67 4.06
N GLU A 404 31.91 -9.01 4.13
CA GLU A 404 32.87 -9.84 3.41
C GLU A 404 32.77 -9.62 1.89
N ALA A 405 31.55 -9.70 1.34
CA ALA A 405 31.31 -9.51 -0.09
C ALA A 405 31.59 -8.07 -0.55
N TRP A 406 31.27 -7.07 0.29
CA TRP A 406 31.53 -5.67 -0.04
C TRP A 406 33.02 -5.35 -0.02
N ASN A 407 33.74 -5.79 1.02
CA ASN A 407 35.19 -5.59 1.15
C ASN A 407 35.93 -6.29 0.02
N PHE A 408 35.48 -7.46 -0.40
CA PHE A 408 36.05 -8.14 -1.57
C PHE A 408 35.98 -7.30 -2.85
N LEU A 409 34.83 -6.66 -3.12
CA LEU A 409 34.71 -5.73 -4.25
C LEU A 409 35.58 -4.48 -4.07
N TRP A 410 35.69 -3.97 -2.85
CA TRP A 410 36.56 -2.83 -2.55
C TRP A 410 38.04 -3.15 -2.82
N ASP A 411 38.52 -4.31 -2.38
CA ASP A 411 39.89 -4.77 -2.63
C ASP A 411 40.13 -4.87 -4.15
N LYS A 412 39.17 -5.47 -4.88
CA LYS A 412 39.22 -5.51 -6.35
C LYS A 412 39.26 -4.13 -6.99
N TYR A 413 38.47 -3.18 -6.49
CA TYR A 413 38.50 -1.80 -6.95
C TYR A 413 39.87 -1.15 -6.73
N THR A 414 40.51 -1.38 -5.58
CA THR A 414 41.82 -0.79 -5.25
C THR A 414 42.96 -1.37 -6.09
N GLU A 415 42.88 -2.66 -6.43
CA GLU A 415 43.86 -3.37 -7.25
C GLU A 415 43.71 -3.10 -8.76
N GLU A 416 42.52 -2.70 -9.21
CA GLU A 416 42.18 -2.55 -10.62
C GLU A 416 42.79 -1.28 -11.23
N ASN A 417 43.31 -1.39 -12.45
CA ASN A 417 43.89 -0.27 -13.19
C ASN A 417 43.03 0.15 -14.39
N ASP A 418 42.14 -0.73 -14.88
CA ASP A 418 41.18 -0.40 -15.94
C ASP A 418 40.05 0.50 -15.38
N PRO A 419 39.92 1.76 -15.86
CA PRO A 419 38.86 2.66 -15.42
C PRO A 419 37.45 2.11 -15.67
N TYR A 420 37.27 1.32 -16.73
CA TYR A 420 35.96 0.76 -17.07
C TYR A 420 35.56 -0.36 -16.10
N GLU A 421 36.49 -1.24 -15.73
CA GLU A 421 36.24 -2.25 -14.71
C GLU A 421 36.02 -1.64 -13.32
N LYS A 422 36.79 -0.61 -12.95
CA LYS A 422 36.55 0.19 -11.74
C LYS A 422 35.13 0.74 -11.67
N GLN A 423 34.62 1.26 -12.78
CA GLN A 423 33.25 1.77 -12.86
C GLN A 423 32.21 0.66 -12.64
N ARG A 424 32.42 -0.55 -13.21
CA ARG A 424 31.50 -1.69 -12.98
C ARG A 424 31.46 -2.09 -11.50
N ILE A 425 32.62 -2.13 -10.86
CA ILE A 425 32.73 -2.47 -9.43
C ILE A 425 32.03 -1.42 -8.57
N ILE A 426 32.27 -0.13 -8.82
CA ILE A 426 31.69 0.93 -7.98
C ILE A 426 30.16 0.99 -8.11
N VAL A 427 29.61 0.78 -9.32
CA VAL A 427 28.16 0.67 -9.54
C VAL A 427 27.57 -0.44 -8.67
N ALA A 428 28.17 -1.65 -8.71
CA ALA A 428 27.71 -2.77 -7.89
C ALA A 428 27.77 -2.46 -6.39
N MET A 429 28.83 -1.80 -5.92
CA MET A 429 28.99 -1.45 -4.50
C MET A 429 27.91 -0.49 -3.97
N THR A 430 27.24 0.27 -4.84
CA THR A 430 26.13 1.16 -4.47
C THR A 430 24.76 0.46 -4.34
N THR A 431 24.64 -0.81 -4.74
CA THR A 431 23.36 -1.54 -4.73
C THR A 431 23.06 -2.27 -3.43
N ILE A 432 23.96 -2.16 -2.44
CA ILE A 432 23.79 -2.79 -1.13
C ILE A 432 22.52 -2.28 -0.42
N SER A 433 21.76 -3.20 0.17
CA SER A 433 20.44 -2.90 0.75
C SER A 433 20.46 -2.75 2.27
N ASN A 434 21.52 -3.23 2.94
CA ASN A 434 21.74 -3.06 4.38
C ASN A 434 21.98 -1.58 4.69
N VAL A 435 21.09 -0.96 5.48
CA VAL A 435 21.13 0.47 5.79
C VAL A 435 22.35 0.85 6.61
N THR A 436 22.79 -0.01 7.53
CA THR A 436 23.95 0.25 8.40
C THR A 436 25.24 0.21 7.59
N LEU A 437 25.37 -0.78 6.70
CA LEU A 437 26.48 -0.85 5.76
C LEU A 437 26.41 0.29 4.76
N LEU A 438 25.25 0.57 4.17
CA LEU A 438 25.09 1.68 3.24
C LEU A 438 25.44 3.01 3.93
N LYS A 439 25.03 3.24 5.18
CA LYS A 439 25.41 4.44 5.95
C LYS A 439 26.90 4.49 6.25
N SER A 440 27.52 3.42 6.77
CA SER A 440 28.95 3.40 7.10
C SER A 440 29.83 3.51 5.86
N ARG A 441 29.41 2.91 4.74
CA ARG A 441 30.11 2.97 3.45
C ARG A 441 29.81 4.24 2.67
N THR A 442 28.61 4.82 2.78
CA THR A 442 28.35 6.19 2.27
C THR A 442 29.17 7.20 3.07
N ALA A 443 29.23 7.07 4.39
CA ALA A 443 30.11 7.87 5.23
C ALA A 443 31.58 7.70 4.81
N PHE A 444 32.06 6.47 4.59
CA PHE A 444 33.41 6.17 4.11
C PHE A 444 33.70 6.72 2.70
N LEU A 445 32.79 6.52 1.74
CA LEU A 445 32.91 7.03 0.36
C LEU A 445 32.80 8.56 0.33
N SER A 446 31.97 9.15 1.21
CA SER A 446 31.87 10.60 1.39
C SER A 446 33.03 11.18 2.20
N SER A 447 33.66 10.44 3.12
CA SER A 447 34.83 10.90 3.88
C SER A 447 36.09 10.98 3.04
N LEU A 448 36.09 10.36 1.85
CA LEU A 448 37.08 10.63 0.79
C LEU A 448 36.99 12.07 0.24
N THR A 449 35.93 12.82 0.57
CA THR A 449 35.77 14.26 0.27
C THR A 449 36.23 15.19 1.40
N ASP A 450 36.58 14.64 2.58
CA ASP A 450 36.95 15.41 3.75
C ASP A 450 38.47 15.70 3.75
N ILE A 451 38.83 16.97 3.60
CA ILE A 451 40.22 17.45 3.45
C ILE A 451 41.10 17.10 4.66
N THR A 452 40.54 16.76 5.82
CA THR A 452 41.29 16.26 6.98
C THR A 452 42.04 14.95 6.71
N SER A 453 41.55 14.10 5.80
CA SER A 453 42.28 12.90 5.35
C SER A 453 43.32 13.21 4.26
N LEU A 454 43.11 14.27 3.47
CA LEU A 454 44.08 14.77 2.49
C LEU A 454 45.27 15.52 3.14
N LEU A 455 45.09 16.04 4.36
CA LEU A 455 46.15 16.70 5.13
C LEU A 455 46.93 15.75 6.07
N LEU A 456 46.46 14.51 6.27
CA LEU A 456 47.16 13.49 7.07
C LEU A 456 47.94 12.47 6.23
N ILE A 457 47.83 12.50 4.90
CA ILE A 457 48.74 11.80 3.99
C ILE A 457 49.85 12.77 3.60
N ASN A 458 50.73 13.04 4.56
CA ASN A 458 51.99 13.75 4.34
C ASN A 458 53.11 12.75 4.01
N ASP A 459 52.77 11.70 3.25
CA ASP A 459 53.75 10.75 2.72
C ASP A 459 53.49 10.57 1.23
N ALA A 460 54.51 10.85 0.43
CA ALA A 460 54.44 11.22 -0.98
C ALA A 460 54.10 10.07 -1.95
N LYS A 461 53.16 9.16 -1.62
CA LYS A 461 52.80 8.02 -2.50
C LYS A 461 51.33 7.58 -2.57
N ASN A 462 50.39 8.15 -1.82
CA ASN A 462 48.97 7.76 -1.94
C ASN A 462 48.09 8.93 -2.37
N GLU A 463 47.93 9.10 -3.68
CA GLU A 463 46.79 9.82 -4.25
C GLU A 463 45.48 9.19 -3.74
N SER A 464 44.42 9.98 -3.55
CA SER A 464 43.11 9.48 -3.12
C SER A 464 42.65 8.31 -3.99
N VAL A 465 42.28 7.18 -3.37
CA VAL A 465 41.86 5.92 -4.03
C VAL A 465 40.70 6.12 -5.02
N VAL A 466 39.85 7.14 -4.79
CA VAL A 466 38.85 7.63 -5.75
C VAL A 466 39.26 9.03 -6.19
N ARG A 467 39.38 9.26 -7.50
CA ARG A 467 39.91 10.53 -8.02
C ARG A 467 38.88 11.64 -7.83
N LYS A 468 39.35 12.88 -7.64
CA LYS A 468 38.50 14.06 -7.41
C LYS A 468 37.35 14.19 -8.43
N HIS A 469 37.60 13.93 -9.71
CA HIS A 469 36.58 14.02 -10.76
C HIS A 469 35.52 12.90 -10.72
N GLU A 470 35.73 11.84 -9.94
CA GLU A 470 34.80 10.70 -9.82
C GLU A 470 33.83 10.85 -8.64
N HIS A 471 34.09 11.80 -7.71
CA HIS A 471 33.35 11.95 -6.45
C HIS A 471 31.85 12.16 -6.64
N LEU A 472 31.47 13.13 -7.47
CA LEU A 472 30.05 13.45 -7.73
C LEU A 472 29.33 12.30 -8.45
N GLY A 473 30.02 11.59 -9.33
CA GLY A 473 29.48 10.42 -10.04
C GLY A 473 29.14 9.28 -9.08
N VAL A 474 29.99 9.00 -8.09
CA VAL A 474 29.73 7.99 -7.05
C VAL A 474 28.53 8.38 -6.19
N LEU A 475 28.43 9.65 -5.80
CA LEU A 475 27.29 10.13 -5.01
C LEU A 475 25.97 10.05 -5.80
N ASP A 476 25.97 10.28 -7.12
CA ASP A 476 24.76 10.13 -7.92
C ASP A 476 24.33 8.66 -8.08
N LEU A 477 25.30 7.74 -8.19
CA LEU A 477 25.03 6.30 -8.16
C LEU A 477 24.39 5.88 -6.82
N ILE A 478 24.92 6.36 -5.69
CA ILE A 478 24.32 6.13 -4.37
C ILE A 478 22.91 6.74 -4.31
N ALA A 479 22.71 7.95 -4.85
CA ALA A 479 21.41 8.61 -4.89
C ALA A 479 20.40 7.94 -5.81
N SER A 480 20.82 6.96 -6.63
CA SER A 480 19.94 6.15 -7.47
C SER A 480 19.37 4.94 -6.71
N ASN A 481 19.90 4.63 -5.53
CA ASN A 481 19.30 3.72 -4.56
C ASN A 481 18.29 4.50 -3.67
N PRO A 482 17.03 4.07 -3.49
CA PRO A 482 16.05 4.79 -2.67
C PRO A 482 16.52 5.09 -1.24
N LYS A 483 17.30 4.18 -0.64
CA LYS A 483 17.89 4.38 0.70
C LYS A 483 19.08 5.34 0.66
N GLY A 484 19.86 5.31 -0.43
CA GLY A 484 20.99 6.21 -0.65
C GLY A 484 20.57 7.64 -1.00
N PHE A 485 19.46 7.80 -1.71
CA PHE A 485 18.86 9.10 -2.04
C PHE A 485 18.65 9.98 -0.80
N ALA A 486 18.07 9.41 0.27
CA ALA A 486 17.86 10.13 1.52
C ALA A 486 19.19 10.53 2.21
N LEU A 487 20.25 9.75 2.04
CA LEU A 487 21.58 10.06 2.60
C LEU A 487 22.25 11.18 1.81
N VAL A 488 22.23 11.10 0.48
CA VAL A 488 22.89 12.06 -0.40
C VAL A 488 22.19 13.41 -0.36
N THR A 489 20.86 13.45 -0.33
CA THR A 489 20.11 14.71 -0.18
C THR A 489 20.44 15.42 1.13
N ARG A 490 20.53 14.67 2.24
CA ARG A 490 20.99 15.22 3.53
C ARG A 490 22.39 15.80 3.43
N LEU A 491 23.33 15.08 2.80
CA LEU A 491 24.70 15.54 2.59
C LEU A 491 24.75 16.85 1.78
N ILE A 492 23.94 16.97 0.73
CA ILE A 492 23.85 18.22 -0.05
C ILE A 492 23.40 19.38 0.84
N TYR A 493 22.33 19.19 1.62
CA TYR A 493 21.81 20.25 2.51
C TYR A 493 22.79 20.63 3.62
N SER A 494 23.49 19.67 4.23
CA SER A 494 24.37 19.93 5.38
C SER A 494 25.78 20.39 5.01
N ASN A 495 26.27 20.03 3.81
CA ASN A 495 27.67 20.23 3.42
C ASN A 495 27.85 21.07 2.13
N TRP A 496 26.83 21.83 1.72
CA TRP A 496 26.84 22.62 0.49
C TRP A 496 28.09 23.48 0.31
N THR A 497 28.49 24.24 1.34
CA THR A 497 29.68 25.10 1.29
C THR A 497 30.96 24.32 0.98
N GLN A 498 31.08 23.09 1.51
CA GLN A 498 32.23 22.23 1.27
C GLN A 498 32.19 21.60 -0.12
N LEU A 499 31.01 21.21 -0.61
CA LEU A 499 30.83 20.73 -1.99
C LEU A 499 31.24 21.79 -3.01
N VAL A 500 30.76 23.03 -2.85
CA VAL A 500 31.11 24.16 -3.73
C VAL A 500 32.60 24.50 -3.64
N LYS A 501 33.20 24.42 -2.46
CA LYS A 501 34.64 24.64 -2.31
C LYS A 501 35.48 23.57 -3.04
N THR A 502 34.96 22.35 -3.15
CA THR A 502 35.68 21.22 -3.74
C THR A 502 35.52 21.17 -5.27
N HIS A 503 34.30 21.39 -5.77
CA HIS A 503 33.89 21.17 -7.16
C HIS A 503 33.46 22.45 -7.90
N ASP A 504 33.64 23.63 -7.31
CA ASP A 504 33.01 24.87 -7.77
C ASP A 504 31.47 24.85 -7.74
N ILE A 505 30.87 26.02 -7.97
CA ILE A 505 29.43 26.23 -7.81
C ILE A 505 28.62 25.61 -8.95
N ILE A 506 29.18 25.48 -10.16
CA ILE A 506 28.48 24.96 -11.32
C ILE A 506 28.37 23.43 -11.19
N GLU A 507 29.50 22.72 -11.01
CA GLU A 507 29.46 21.25 -10.91
C GLU A 507 28.63 20.79 -9.70
N ALA A 508 28.76 21.47 -8.55
CA ALA A 508 27.97 21.17 -7.37
C ALA A 508 26.46 21.40 -7.60
N THR A 509 26.10 22.45 -8.36
CA THR A 509 24.70 22.73 -8.72
C THR A 509 24.16 21.68 -9.69
N GLU A 510 24.92 21.28 -10.71
CA GLU A 510 24.54 20.22 -11.65
C GLU A 510 24.28 18.89 -10.94
N PHE A 511 25.18 18.50 -10.04
CA PHE A 511 25.01 17.33 -9.20
C PHE A 511 23.74 17.42 -8.33
N ALA A 512 23.55 18.54 -7.62
CA ALA A 512 22.37 18.72 -6.78
C ALA A 512 21.06 18.66 -7.59
N ILE A 513 21.05 19.12 -8.84
CA ILE A 513 19.89 19.01 -9.74
C ILE A 513 19.62 17.56 -10.11
N GLY A 514 20.65 16.79 -10.46
CA GLY A 514 20.52 15.36 -10.75
C GLY A 514 19.82 14.63 -9.59
N VAL A 515 20.25 14.91 -8.37
CA VAL A 515 19.64 14.35 -7.15
C VAL A 515 18.24 14.93 -6.91
N PHE A 516 18.07 16.25 -6.77
CA PHE A 516 16.79 16.86 -6.43
C PHE A 516 15.69 16.64 -7.47
N SER A 517 16.04 16.42 -8.74
CA SER A 517 15.08 16.09 -9.80
C SER A 517 14.34 14.77 -9.60
N LYS A 518 14.71 13.98 -8.58
CA LYS A 518 14.03 12.76 -8.13
C LYS A 518 12.90 13.04 -7.12
N TYR A 519 12.78 14.27 -6.60
CA TYR A 519 11.67 14.67 -5.74
C TYR A 519 10.36 14.81 -6.50
N HIS A 520 9.25 14.60 -5.79
CA HIS A 520 7.90 14.57 -6.38
C HIS A 520 6.78 15.03 -5.44
N SER A 521 7.13 15.67 -4.32
CA SER A 521 6.15 16.24 -3.37
C SER A 521 6.26 17.76 -3.29
N GLN A 522 5.15 18.41 -2.93
CA GLN A 522 5.11 19.86 -2.75
C GLN A 522 6.03 20.34 -1.61
N MET A 523 6.16 19.54 -0.55
CA MET A 523 7.04 19.83 0.57
C MET A 523 8.51 19.83 0.15
N ASP A 524 8.94 18.84 -0.63
CA ASP A 524 10.32 18.77 -1.13
C ASP A 524 10.63 19.95 -2.06
N LEU A 525 9.67 20.37 -2.89
CA LEU A 525 9.81 21.53 -3.75
C LEU A 525 10.04 22.83 -2.97
N GLU A 526 9.26 23.06 -1.92
CA GLU A 526 9.42 24.21 -1.01
C GLU A 526 10.80 24.20 -0.34
N GLN A 527 11.26 23.02 0.09
CA GLN A 527 12.58 22.83 0.70
C GLN A 527 13.71 23.18 -0.29
N VAL A 528 13.66 22.65 -1.51
CA VAL A 528 14.66 22.93 -2.56
C VAL A 528 14.66 24.42 -2.95
N ARG A 529 13.48 25.04 -3.06
CA ARG A 529 13.36 26.49 -3.31
C ARG A 529 14.01 27.32 -2.22
N THR A 530 13.75 26.96 -0.96
CA THR A 530 14.33 27.64 0.19
C THR A 530 15.84 27.49 0.20
N PHE A 531 16.35 26.27 0.01
CA PHE A 531 17.78 25.98 -0.09
C PHE A 531 18.49 26.81 -1.17
N PHE A 532 17.92 26.87 -2.39
CA PHE A 532 18.50 27.66 -3.48
C PHE A 532 18.37 29.18 -3.27
N LYS A 533 17.38 29.62 -2.49
CA LYS A 533 17.24 31.03 -2.09
C LYS A 533 18.29 31.44 -1.06
N GLU A 534 18.56 30.57 -0.09
CA GLU A 534 19.59 30.78 0.94
C GLU A 534 21.01 30.70 0.38
N ASN A 535 21.23 29.83 -0.61
CA ASN A 535 22.54 29.61 -1.26
C ASN A 535 22.62 30.26 -2.65
N LYS A 536 22.10 31.50 -2.77
CA LYS A 536 21.98 32.19 -4.06
C LYS A 536 23.35 32.61 -4.63
N ALA A 537 23.70 32.11 -5.81
CA ALA A 537 24.84 32.55 -6.63
C ALA A 537 24.39 33.18 -7.97
N LYS A 538 25.23 33.98 -8.65
CA LYS A 538 24.90 34.47 -10.01
C LYS A 538 25.06 33.33 -11.03
N GLU A 539 26.11 32.57 -10.86
CA GLU A 539 26.45 31.35 -11.58
C GLU A 539 25.39 30.26 -11.29
N GLY A 540 25.05 29.44 -12.30
CA GLY A 540 24.09 28.34 -12.16
C GLY A 540 22.63 28.75 -11.96
N ALA A 541 22.24 30.01 -12.21
CA ALA A 541 20.85 30.46 -12.06
C ALA A 541 19.86 29.71 -12.96
N ARG A 542 20.23 29.45 -14.22
CA ARG A 542 19.45 28.64 -15.17
C ARG A 542 19.27 27.20 -14.67
N LEU A 543 20.36 26.60 -14.20
CA LEU A 543 20.41 25.25 -13.66
C LEU A 543 19.44 25.06 -12.48
N ARG A 544 19.40 26.01 -11.53
CA ARG A 544 18.44 25.96 -10.40
C ARG A 544 16.98 26.03 -10.84
N THR A 545 16.67 26.83 -11.87
CA THR A 545 15.32 26.87 -12.47
C THR A 545 14.94 25.51 -13.08
N ILE A 546 15.89 24.84 -13.76
CA ILE A 546 15.69 23.49 -14.32
C ILE A 546 15.33 22.48 -13.22
N ALA A 547 16.01 22.49 -12.08
CA ALA A 547 15.66 21.60 -10.96
C ALA A 547 14.22 21.83 -10.49
N VAL A 548 13.83 23.08 -10.25
CA VAL A 548 12.48 23.44 -9.79
C VAL A 548 11.42 22.99 -10.80
N GLU A 549 11.67 23.15 -12.10
CA GLU A 549 10.76 22.69 -13.15
C GLU A 549 10.65 21.16 -13.18
N LYS A 550 11.76 20.42 -13.10
CA LYS A 550 11.72 18.95 -13.08
C LYS A 550 10.91 18.42 -11.91
N ILE A 551 11.09 19.01 -10.72
CA ILE A 551 10.31 18.63 -9.52
C ILE A 551 8.82 18.95 -9.72
N ASN A 552 8.48 20.12 -10.27
CA ASN A 552 7.09 20.45 -10.62
C ASN A 552 6.50 19.45 -11.63
N GLY A 553 7.28 19.05 -12.64
CA GLY A 553 6.88 18.03 -13.61
C GLY A 553 6.55 16.69 -12.95
N ASN A 554 7.36 16.27 -11.99
CA ASN A 554 7.11 15.07 -11.20
C ASN A 554 5.87 15.18 -10.31
N ILE A 555 5.65 16.34 -9.67
CA ILE A 555 4.43 16.60 -8.88
C ILE A 555 3.19 16.52 -9.78
N ASN A 556 3.24 17.15 -10.96
CA ASN A 556 2.15 17.10 -11.94
C ASN A 556 1.88 15.66 -12.41
N TRP A 557 2.93 14.89 -12.66
CA TRP A 557 2.79 13.46 -12.98
C TRP A 557 2.07 12.72 -11.85
N ASN A 558 2.47 12.96 -10.60
CA ASN A 558 1.88 12.32 -9.43
C ASN A 558 0.38 12.63 -9.31
N ILE A 559 0.00 13.91 -9.48
CA ILE A 559 -1.40 14.36 -9.43
C ILE A 559 -2.24 13.72 -10.54
N LYS A 560 -1.70 13.60 -11.76
CA LYS A 560 -2.48 13.17 -12.93
C LYS A 560 -2.51 11.66 -13.14
N HIS A 561 -1.45 10.96 -12.78
CA HIS A 561 -1.21 9.60 -13.28
C HIS A 561 -1.06 8.56 -12.18
N HIS A 562 -0.64 8.94 -10.96
CA HIS A 562 -0.36 7.99 -9.88
C HIS A 562 -1.52 7.02 -9.64
N PHE A 563 -2.72 7.56 -9.40
CA PHE A 563 -3.93 6.77 -9.16
C PHE A 563 -4.25 5.82 -10.33
N TYR A 564 -4.22 6.30 -11.58
CA TYR A 564 -4.58 5.47 -12.73
C TYR A 564 -3.55 4.39 -13.04
N VAL A 565 -2.27 4.68 -12.82
CA VAL A 565 -1.19 3.70 -12.96
C VAL A 565 -1.33 2.62 -11.89
N GLN A 566 -1.52 3.02 -10.63
CA GLN A 566 -1.79 2.10 -9.53
C GLN A 566 -3.01 1.22 -9.82
N PHE A 567 -4.14 1.83 -10.18
CA PHE A 567 -5.37 1.13 -10.51
C PHE A 567 -5.17 0.13 -11.64
N TRP A 568 -4.47 0.52 -12.72
CA TRP A 568 -4.20 -0.38 -13.83
C TRP A 568 -3.35 -1.59 -13.38
N LEU A 569 -2.28 -1.33 -12.62
CA LEU A 569 -1.38 -2.38 -12.11
C LEU A 569 -2.14 -3.36 -11.22
N GLU A 570 -2.94 -2.87 -10.26
CA GLU A 570 -3.72 -3.70 -9.34
C GLU A 570 -4.82 -4.50 -10.05
N THR A 571 -5.45 -3.91 -11.08
CA THR A 571 -6.58 -4.54 -11.79
C THR A 571 -6.13 -5.55 -12.83
N ASN A 572 -5.04 -5.29 -13.54
CA ASN A 572 -4.63 -6.08 -14.71
C ASN A 572 -3.51 -7.08 -14.40
N ILE A 573 -2.75 -6.87 -13.32
CA ILE A 573 -1.77 -7.84 -12.82
C ILE A 573 -2.43 -8.66 -11.74
N TYR A 574 -3.16 -9.69 -12.17
CA TYR A 574 -3.87 -10.58 -11.27
C TYR A 574 -2.88 -11.49 -10.54
N MET A 575 -2.65 -11.19 -9.26
CA MET A 575 -1.98 -12.08 -8.31
C MET A 575 -3.05 -12.73 -7.43
N PRO A 576 -3.57 -13.92 -7.78
CA PRO A 576 -4.65 -14.56 -7.05
C PRO A 576 -4.31 -14.77 -5.57
N TRP A 577 -3.04 -15.04 -5.28
CA TRP A 577 -2.49 -15.20 -3.93
C TRP A 577 -2.47 -13.91 -3.08
N LYS A 578 -2.85 -12.75 -3.62
CA LYS A 578 -3.13 -11.54 -2.82
C LYS A 578 -4.40 -11.66 -2.00
N LYS A 579 -5.35 -12.51 -2.39
CA LYS A 579 -6.53 -12.79 -1.56
C LYS A 579 -6.09 -13.62 -0.36
N VAL A 580 -6.41 -13.18 0.85
CA VAL A 580 -6.04 -13.89 2.10
C VAL A 580 -6.69 -15.26 2.22
N ARG A 581 -7.81 -15.48 1.55
CA ARG A 581 -8.46 -16.79 1.51
C ARG A 581 -7.94 -17.60 0.33
N LEU A 582 -7.62 -18.87 0.58
CA LEU A 582 -7.33 -19.82 -0.48
C LEU A 582 -8.48 -19.89 -1.49
N PRO A 583 -8.19 -20.09 -2.79
CA PRO A 583 -9.21 -20.26 -3.81
C PRO A 583 -10.15 -21.43 -3.50
N GLN A 584 -11.45 -21.24 -3.74
CA GLN A 584 -12.47 -22.26 -3.48
C GLN A 584 -12.38 -23.47 -4.44
N PHE A 585 -11.69 -23.32 -5.57
CA PHE A 585 -11.48 -24.42 -6.51
C PHE A 585 -10.43 -25.44 -6.04
N ILE A 586 -9.76 -25.19 -4.92
CA ILE A 586 -8.74 -26.07 -4.35
C ILE A 586 -9.35 -26.74 -3.13
N VAL A 587 -9.84 -27.96 -3.31
CA VAL A 587 -10.54 -28.71 -2.27
C VAL A 587 -9.61 -29.80 -1.75
N PRO A 588 -9.04 -29.65 -0.54
CA PRO A 588 -8.23 -30.72 0.04
C PRO A 588 -9.13 -31.87 0.48
N ILE A 589 -8.80 -33.08 0.03
CA ILE A 589 -9.53 -34.32 0.36
C ILE A 589 -8.87 -35.00 1.55
N ARG A 590 -7.53 -35.04 1.55
CA ARG A 590 -6.74 -35.78 2.53
C ARG A 590 -5.37 -35.17 2.73
N TYR A 591 -4.94 -35.17 3.99
CA TYR A 591 -3.57 -34.83 4.39
C TYR A 591 -2.91 -36.08 4.99
N ASP A 592 -1.74 -36.43 4.48
CA ASP A 592 -0.82 -37.37 5.13
C ASP A 592 0.41 -36.56 5.56
N ILE A 593 0.58 -36.40 6.88
CA ILE A 593 1.60 -35.54 7.48
C ILE A 593 2.56 -36.40 8.30
N LEU A 594 3.86 -36.30 8.03
CA LEU A 594 4.93 -36.90 8.80
C LEU A 594 5.81 -35.80 9.40
N LEU A 595 5.98 -35.78 10.71
CA LEU A 595 6.76 -34.78 11.44
C LEU A 595 7.83 -35.46 12.32
N HIS A 596 9.03 -34.88 12.33
CA HIS A 596 10.20 -35.30 13.11
C HIS A 596 10.67 -34.13 13.99
N PRO A 597 10.13 -33.98 15.21
CA PRO A 597 10.50 -32.90 16.13
C PRO A 597 11.80 -33.19 16.91
N ASN A 598 12.67 -32.19 17.07
CA ASN A 598 13.81 -32.17 17.99
C ASN A 598 13.51 -31.24 19.18
N ILE A 599 13.34 -31.84 20.36
CA ILE A 599 12.91 -31.13 21.57
C ILE A 599 14.00 -30.33 22.26
N TYR A 600 15.27 -30.62 22.00
CA TYR A 600 16.42 -29.95 22.60
C TYR A 600 16.85 -28.72 21.80
N GLU A 601 16.68 -28.78 20.47
CA GLU A 601 17.02 -27.70 19.54
C GLU A 601 15.82 -26.83 19.15
N ALA A 602 14.61 -27.21 19.59
CA ALA A 602 13.35 -26.57 19.19
C ALA A 602 13.14 -26.53 17.65
N THR A 603 13.49 -27.61 16.94
CA THR A 603 13.33 -27.74 15.47
C THR A 603 12.35 -28.87 15.08
N VAL A 604 11.78 -28.80 13.87
CA VAL A 604 10.90 -29.83 13.28
C VAL A 604 11.24 -29.98 11.80
N GLN A 605 11.29 -31.23 11.33
CA GLN A 605 11.43 -31.57 9.91
C GLN A 605 10.27 -32.47 9.53
N GLY A 606 9.90 -32.51 8.26
CA GLY A 606 8.77 -33.34 7.88
C GLY A 606 8.45 -33.35 6.40
N GLU A 607 7.52 -34.23 6.07
CA GLU A 607 6.97 -34.38 4.73
C GLU A 607 5.46 -34.31 4.83
N GLU A 608 4.87 -33.59 3.89
CA GLU A 608 3.42 -33.48 3.76
C GLU A 608 3.02 -33.89 2.36
N THR A 609 2.00 -34.74 2.31
CA THR A 609 1.28 -35.08 1.10
C THR A 609 -0.15 -34.59 1.22
N ILE A 610 -0.60 -33.83 0.23
CA ILE A 610 -1.99 -33.36 0.14
C ILE A 610 -2.61 -33.95 -1.12
N GLU A 611 -3.74 -34.67 -0.95
CA GLU A 611 -4.62 -35.04 -2.06
C GLU A 611 -5.63 -33.90 -2.27
N LEU A 612 -5.64 -33.35 -3.47
CA LEU A 612 -6.42 -32.17 -3.85
C LEU A 612 -7.42 -32.54 -4.95
N ASP A 613 -8.65 -32.06 -4.83
CA ASP A 613 -9.59 -31.93 -5.94
C ASP A 613 -9.55 -30.48 -6.45
N ILE A 614 -9.05 -30.32 -7.67
CA ILE A 614 -8.99 -29.05 -8.37
C ILE A 614 -10.23 -28.96 -9.25
N THR A 615 -11.18 -28.11 -8.89
CA THR A 615 -12.53 -28.11 -9.52
C THR A 615 -12.63 -27.22 -10.76
N GLU A 616 -11.62 -26.38 -11.01
CA GLU A 616 -11.50 -25.47 -12.15
C GLU A 616 -10.10 -25.56 -12.79
N ASP A 617 -10.01 -25.33 -14.10
CA ASP A 617 -8.72 -25.27 -14.80
C ASP A 617 -7.89 -24.08 -14.27
N THR A 618 -6.67 -24.34 -13.82
CA THR A 618 -5.83 -23.35 -13.12
C THR A 618 -4.37 -23.43 -13.56
N ASP A 619 -3.66 -22.30 -13.54
CA ASP A 619 -2.20 -22.22 -13.71
C ASP A 619 -1.47 -22.04 -12.37
N TYR A 620 -2.16 -22.16 -11.23
CA TYR A 620 -1.55 -22.00 -9.92
C TYR A 620 -2.28 -22.77 -8.80
N ILE A 621 -1.53 -23.07 -7.74
CA ILE A 621 -2.01 -23.61 -6.47
C ILE A 621 -1.30 -22.83 -5.34
N PRO A 622 -1.97 -21.90 -4.64
CA PRO A 622 -1.49 -21.37 -3.38
C PRO A 622 -1.92 -22.30 -2.23
N ILE A 623 -1.06 -22.39 -1.22
CA ILE A 623 -1.30 -23.14 0.02
C ILE A 623 -0.72 -22.35 1.18
N HIS A 624 -1.27 -22.50 2.38
CA HIS A 624 -0.70 -21.82 3.54
C HIS A 624 0.72 -22.32 3.85
N GLN A 625 1.57 -21.39 4.24
CA GLN A 625 2.95 -21.52 4.67
C GLN A 625 3.29 -20.39 5.64
N ASN A 626 3.11 -20.64 6.94
CA ASN A 626 3.63 -19.76 7.99
C ASN A 626 4.79 -20.47 8.70
N LYS A 627 5.93 -19.78 8.85
CA LYS A 627 7.17 -20.29 9.49
C LYS A 627 7.77 -21.59 8.91
N LEU A 628 7.22 -22.15 7.84
CA LEU A 628 7.77 -23.31 7.14
C LEU A 628 8.77 -22.87 6.07
N ASN A 629 9.92 -23.55 5.98
CA ASN A 629 10.84 -23.41 4.85
C ASN A 629 10.72 -24.64 3.95
N ILE A 630 10.13 -24.43 2.78
CA ILE A 630 9.83 -25.48 1.80
C ILE A 630 11.03 -25.63 0.88
N THR A 631 11.64 -26.82 0.91
CA THR A 631 12.88 -27.11 0.15
C THR A 631 12.62 -27.81 -1.17
N ARG A 632 11.49 -28.51 -1.28
CA ARG A 632 11.07 -29.22 -2.49
C ARG A 632 9.56 -29.25 -2.58
N VAL A 633 9.05 -29.09 -3.80
CA VAL A 633 7.64 -29.24 -4.14
C VAL A 633 7.51 -30.09 -5.40
N GLU A 634 6.49 -30.92 -5.45
CA GLU A 634 6.19 -31.79 -6.58
C GLU A 634 4.68 -31.98 -6.70
N VAL A 635 4.15 -31.86 -7.93
CA VAL A 635 2.72 -32.02 -8.22
C VAL A 635 2.55 -33.11 -9.27
N ARG A 636 1.69 -34.10 -8.98
CA ARG A 636 1.36 -35.20 -9.90
C ARG A 636 -0.14 -35.36 -10.04
N GLY A 637 -0.61 -35.82 -11.21
CA GLY A 637 -1.98 -36.29 -11.35
C GLY A 637 -2.21 -37.52 -10.47
N LEU A 638 -3.24 -37.53 -9.64
CA LEU A 638 -3.47 -38.62 -8.67
C LEU A 638 -3.75 -39.95 -9.37
N ILE A 639 -4.44 -39.91 -10.52
CA ILE A 639 -4.79 -41.09 -11.32
C ILE A 639 -3.72 -41.39 -12.37
N SER A 640 -3.22 -40.39 -13.10
CA SER A 640 -2.25 -40.59 -14.18
C SER A 640 -0.84 -40.90 -13.67
N GLY A 641 -0.48 -40.40 -12.49
CA GLY A 641 0.89 -40.45 -11.96
C GLY A 641 1.89 -39.52 -12.65
N GLU A 642 1.44 -38.82 -13.71
CA GLU A 642 2.25 -37.89 -14.48
C GLU A 642 2.60 -36.65 -13.67
N GLU A 643 3.84 -36.19 -13.81
CA GLU A 643 4.36 -35.00 -13.14
C GLU A 643 3.97 -33.74 -13.92
N VAL A 644 3.50 -32.73 -13.19
CA VAL A 644 3.10 -31.45 -13.76
C VAL A 644 4.30 -30.51 -13.79
N ALA A 645 4.55 -29.90 -14.96
CA ALA A 645 5.62 -28.92 -15.11
C ALA A 645 5.31 -27.64 -14.30
N ILE A 646 6.15 -27.37 -13.30
CA ILE A 646 6.07 -26.17 -12.46
C ILE A 646 6.90 -25.06 -13.12
N GLU A 647 6.28 -23.92 -13.42
CA GLU A 647 6.96 -22.73 -13.93
C GLU A 647 7.85 -22.11 -12.85
N GLU A 648 7.29 -21.92 -11.66
CA GLU A 648 7.91 -21.34 -10.47
C GLU A 648 7.17 -21.79 -9.20
N ALA A 649 7.89 -21.84 -8.08
CA ALA A 649 7.30 -22.03 -6.76
C ALA A 649 7.98 -21.11 -5.75
N PHE A 650 7.22 -20.32 -5.00
CA PHE A 650 7.78 -19.27 -4.16
C PHE A 650 6.91 -18.95 -2.94
N PRO A 651 7.52 -18.46 -1.84
CA PRO A 651 6.78 -17.97 -0.69
C PRO A 651 6.20 -16.58 -0.97
N PHE A 652 4.90 -16.41 -0.76
CA PHE A 652 4.22 -15.12 -0.73
C PHE A 652 3.92 -14.73 0.72
N LYS A 653 4.90 -14.08 1.35
CA LYS A 653 4.91 -13.80 2.80
C LYS A 653 3.74 -12.93 3.29
N LYS A 654 3.17 -12.06 2.45
CA LYS A 654 2.10 -11.12 2.88
C LYS A 654 0.88 -11.87 3.42
N ASN A 655 0.55 -13.03 2.87
CA ASN A 655 -0.60 -13.83 3.26
C ASN A 655 -0.20 -15.21 3.81
N ASP A 656 1.08 -15.38 4.17
CA ASP A 656 1.64 -16.68 4.56
C ASP A 656 1.27 -17.78 3.56
N PHE A 657 1.44 -17.54 2.26
CA PHE A 657 1.23 -18.55 1.23
C PHE A 657 2.55 -19.07 0.67
N PHE A 658 2.54 -20.31 0.22
CA PHE A 658 3.46 -20.81 -0.79
C PHE A 658 2.69 -20.98 -2.08
N VAL A 659 3.17 -20.40 -3.16
CA VAL A 659 2.50 -20.40 -4.45
C VAL A 659 3.26 -21.32 -5.38
N ILE A 660 2.54 -22.24 -6.01
CA ILE A 660 3.04 -23.11 -7.07
C ILE A 660 2.36 -22.64 -8.36
N ARG A 661 3.13 -22.27 -9.37
CA ARG A 661 2.63 -21.84 -10.68
C ARG A 661 3.09 -22.83 -11.75
N PHE A 662 2.24 -23.12 -12.72
CA PHE A 662 2.50 -24.11 -13.77
C PHE A 662 2.81 -23.44 -15.11
N GLU A 663 3.61 -24.12 -15.95
CA GLU A 663 3.99 -23.59 -17.27
C GLU A 663 2.78 -23.46 -18.21
N GLU A 664 1.80 -24.34 -18.04
CA GLU A 664 0.52 -24.32 -18.71
C GLU A 664 -0.60 -24.51 -17.69
N LYS A 665 -1.82 -24.09 -18.02
CA LYS A 665 -2.99 -24.39 -17.19
C LYS A 665 -3.18 -25.89 -17.06
N ILE A 666 -3.24 -26.39 -15.83
CA ILE A 666 -3.66 -27.75 -15.55
C ILE A 666 -5.19 -27.85 -15.59
N PRO A 667 -5.74 -28.95 -16.13
CA PRO A 667 -7.18 -29.17 -16.15
C PRO A 667 -7.71 -29.50 -14.74
N ARG A 668 -9.00 -29.25 -14.51
CA ARG A 668 -9.70 -29.73 -13.31
C ARG A 668 -9.54 -31.26 -13.13
N GLY A 669 -9.33 -31.71 -11.90
CA GLY A 669 -9.12 -33.13 -11.58
C GLY A 669 -8.45 -33.35 -10.23
N LEU A 670 -8.09 -34.62 -9.96
CA LEU A 670 -7.45 -35.04 -8.72
C LEU A 670 -5.93 -34.99 -8.84
N TYR A 671 -5.29 -34.33 -7.88
CA TYR A 671 -3.84 -34.14 -7.84
C TYR A 671 -3.25 -34.54 -6.50
N LYS A 672 -1.98 -34.93 -6.53
CA LYS A 672 -1.15 -35.19 -5.36
C LYS A 672 -0.04 -34.14 -5.30
N LEU A 673 -0.03 -33.40 -4.21
CA LEU A 673 1.00 -32.41 -3.90
C LEU A 673 1.92 -32.95 -2.79
N ASN A 674 3.21 -33.10 -3.09
CA ASN A 674 4.22 -33.51 -2.12
C ASN A 674 5.13 -32.33 -1.78
N ARG A 675 5.39 -32.12 -0.48
CA ARG A 675 6.29 -31.06 0.02
C ARG A 675 7.27 -31.61 1.05
N ARG A 676 8.52 -31.14 0.99
CA ARG A 676 9.56 -31.44 1.98
C ARG A 676 10.00 -30.17 2.71
N ASN A 677 9.85 -30.17 4.03
CA ASN A 677 10.00 -28.98 4.87
C ASN A 677 11.12 -29.15 5.90
N LEU A 678 11.80 -28.03 6.22
CA LEU A 678 12.76 -27.92 7.32
C LEU A 678 12.45 -26.64 8.12
N LEU A 679 11.87 -26.72 9.34
CA LEU A 679 12.01 -25.78 10.50
C LEU A 679 10.92 -25.99 11.59
N GLY A 680 11.30 -25.77 12.87
CA GLY A 680 10.50 -25.99 14.12
C GLY A 680 9.27 -25.10 14.29
N GLU A 681 8.17 -25.56 14.91
CA GLU A 681 7.95 -26.07 16.29
C GLU A 681 7.00 -27.32 16.38
N LYS A 682 7.06 -28.10 17.49
CA LYS A 682 6.62 -29.52 17.71
C LYS A 682 5.13 -29.90 17.52
N ILE A 683 4.85 -31.14 17.05
CA ILE A 683 3.92 -32.17 17.63
C ILE A 683 4.45 -33.61 17.34
N PHE A 684 4.15 -34.60 18.22
CA PHE A 684 4.46 -36.04 18.13
C PHE A 684 3.40 -36.88 17.38
N GLU A 685 3.84 -37.99 16.80
CA GLU A 685 3.05 -39.06 16.17
C GLU A 685 1.99 -39.67 17.11
N ASN A 686 0.73 -39.60 16.71
CA ASN A 686 -0.27 -40.64 16.94
C ASN A 686 -1.34 -40.54 15.84
N LYS A 687 -1.66 -41.67 15.22
CA LYS A 687 -2.66 -41.76 14.16
C LYS A 687 -4.05 -41.64 14.80
N PHE A 688 -4.66 -40.47 14.74
CA PHE A 688 -6.05 -40.27 15.13
C PHE A 688 -6.95 -40.30 13.90
N ILE A 689 -7.78 -41.32 13.78
CA ILE A 689 -9.00 -41.24 12.98
C ILE A 689 -10.10 -40.86 13.95
N VAL A 690 -10.47 -39.58 13.96
CA VAL A 690 -11.70 -39.13 14.59
C VAL A 690 -12.50 -38.42 13.50
N VAL A 691 -13.49 -39.13 12.95
CA VAL A 691 -14.51 -38.52 12.09
C VAL A 691 -15.57 -37.95 13.01
N ILE A 692 -15.44 -36.67 13.35
CA ILE A 692 -16.53 -35.85 13.88
C ILE A 692 -16.66 -34.68 12.92
N LEU A 693 -17.87 -34.44 12.40
CA LEU A 693 -18.17 -33.26 11.59
C LEU A 693 -17.91 -32.02 12.46
N LYS A 694 -16.98 -31.16 12.03
CA LYS A 694 -16.62 -29.91 12.73
C LYS A 694 -16.34 -28.81 11.71
N THR A 695 -16.49 -27.57 12.13
CA THR A 695 -15.97 -26.41 11.39
C THR A 695 -14.43 -26.39 11.54
N THR A 696 -13.70 -25.98 10.49
CA THR A 696 -12.22 -26.00 10.44
C THR A 696 -11.57 -24.81 11.15
N TYR A 697 -12.29 -24.13 12.04
CA TYR A 697 -11.94 -22.81 12.57
C TYR A 697 -10.84 -22.86 13.64
N VAL A 698 -10.89 -23.82 14.58
CA VAL A 698 -9.84 -23.96 15.61
C VAL A 698 -9.52 -25.44 15.90
N LEU A 699 -8.24 -25.74 16.05
CA LEU A 699 -7.72 -27.03 16.52
C LEU A 699 -6.84 -26.78 17.75
N PHE A 700 -7.07 -27.54 18.83
CA PHE A 700 -6.27 -27.46 20.04
C PHE A 700 -5.55 -28.78 20.31
N PHE A 701 -4.26 -28.67 20.68
CA PHE A 701 -3.43 -29.77 21.14
C PHE A 701 -2.52 -29.27 22.25
N SER A 702 -2.47 -30.00 23.37
CA SER A 702 -1.62 -29.66 24.52
C SER A 702 -0.95 -30.91 25.07
N VAL A 703 0.32 -30.78 25.46
CA VAL A 703 1.12 -31.82 26.11
C VAL A 703 1.76 -31.21 27.34
N SER A 704 1.29 -31.60 28.51
CA SER A 704 1.75 -31.09 29.79
C SER A 704 1.55 -32.15 30.88
N ASP A 705 2.33 -32.05 31.95
CA ASP A 705 2.15 -32.86 33.16
C ASP A 705 1.09 -32.18 34.05
N LEU A 706 -0.19 -32.50 33.81
CA LEU A 706 -1.34 -31.94 34.53
C LEU A 706 -2.17 -33.06 35.16
N GLU A 707 -2.72 -32.81 36.33
CA GLU A 707 -3.72 -33.68 36.95
C GLU A 707 -5.14 -33.21 36.61
N GLN A 708 -6.13 -34.10 36.80
CA GLN A 708 -7.52 -33.80 36.47
C GLN A 708 -8.47 -33.95 37.66
N ILE A 709 -9.46 -33.07 37.70
CA ILE A 709 -10.70 -33.25 38.46
C ILE A 709 -11.88 -33.33 37.48
N SER A 710 -12.93 -34.05 37.84
CA SER A 710 -14.05 -34.28 36.93
C SER A 710 -15.41 -34.24 37.61
N SER A 711 -16.42 -33.89 36.83
CA SER A 711 -17.83 -33.99 37.13
C SER A 711 -18.58 -34.46 35.88
N SER A 712 -19.91 -34.51 35.95
CA SER A 712 -20.78 -34.88 34.83
C SER A 712 -22.02 -34.00 34.82
N TYR A 713 -22.45 -33.61 33.62
CA TYR A 713 -23.75 -33.00 33.39
C TYR A 713 -24.50 -33.86 32.36
N LYS A 714 -25.62 -34.48 32.77
CA LYS A 714 -26.32 -35.51 31.97
C LYS A 714 -25.33 -36.59 31.50
N GLN A 715 -25.13 -36.72 30.19
CA GLN A 715 -24.18 -37.67 29.56
C GLN A 715 -22.83 -37.04 29.20
N THR A 716 -22.64 -35.75 29.44
CA THR A 716 -21.43 -35.00 29.10
C THR A 716 -20.44 -35.06 30.25
N GLN A 717 -19.24 -35.57 29.98
CA GLN A 717 -18.14 -35.58 30.94
C GLN A 717 -17.48 -34.20 31.01
N ILE A 718 -17.38 -33.60 32.20
CA ILE A 718 -16.73 -32.30 32.39
C ILE A 718 -15.45 -32.52 33.18
N ARG A 719 -14.31 -32.11 32.63
CA ARG A 719 -12.99 -32.29 33.26
C ARG A 719 -12.24 -30.98 33.31
N VAL A 720 -11.47 -30.77 34.37
CA VAL A 720 -10.50 -29.67 34.45
C VAL A 720 -9.12 -30.25 34.67
N PHE A 721 -8.18 -29.88 33.80
CA PHE A 721 -6.77 -30.21 33.89
C PHE A 721 -6.00 -29.00 34.43
N ALA A 722 -5.31 -29.17 35.56
CA ALA A 722 -4.56 -28.09 36.20
C ALA A 722 -3.31 -28.65 36.93
N PRO A 723 -2.34 -27.79 37.33
CA PRO A 723 -1.22 -28.22 38.16
C PRO A 723 -1.70 -28.93 39.44
N SER A 724 -1.01 -30.00 39.80
CA SER A 724 -1.41 -30.91 40.89
C SER A 724 -1.58 -30.20 42.24
N ASP A 725 -0.77 -29.17 42.50
CA ASP A 725 -0.78 -28.36 43.72
C ASP A 725 -1.90 -27.30 43.76
N ARG A 726 -2.67 -27.14 42.69
CA ARG A 726 -3.71 -26.10 42.54
C ARG A 726 -5.10 -26.66 42.23
N LEU A 727 -5.30 -27.98 42.32
CA LEU A 727 -6.57 -28.63 41.98
C LEU A 727 -7.75 -28.14 42.83
N ASP A 728 -7.54 -27.76 44.09
CA ASP A 728 -8.62 -27.27 44.95
C ASP A 728 -9.16 -25.92 44.50
N GLU A 729 -8.31 -25.01 43.99
CA GLU A 729 -8.73 -23.74 43.38
C GLU A 729 -9.46 -23.95 42.05
N ALA A 730 -9.20 -25.05 41.35
CA ALA A 730 -9.87 -25.41 40.10
C ALA A 730 -11.31 -25.94 40.31
N ARG A 731 -11.67 -26.36 41.54
CA ARG A 731 -12.99 -26.93 41.85
C ARG A 731 -14.13 -25.93 41.65
N HIS A 732 -13.87 -24.65 41.94
CA HIS A 732 -14.83 -23.58 41.71
C HIS A 732 -15.24 -23.53 40.24
N GLY A 733 -14.27 -23.45 39.32
CA GLY A 733 -14.52 -23.42 37.88
C GLY A 733 -15.19 -24.69 37.34
N LEU A 734 -14.83 -25.88 37.86
CA LEU A 734 -15.51 -27.14 37.53
C LEU A 734 -17.01 -27.09 37.88
N ASN A 735 -17.33 -26.69 39.11
CA ASN A 735 -18.70 -26.63 39.61
C ASN A 735 -19.53 -25.58 38.86
N LEU A 736 -18.92 -24.42 38.56
CA LEU A 736 -19.56 -23.37 37.79
C LEU A 736 -19.87 -23.83 36.36
N THR A 737 -18.91 -24.50 35.70
CA THR A 737 -19.08 -25.05 34.34
C THR A 737 -20.30 -25.96 34.24
N VAL A 738 -20.48 -26.87 35.21
CA VAL A 738 -21.65 -27.78 35.27
C VAL A 738 -22.96 -27.01 35.32
N LYS A 739 -23.04 -25.95 36.14
CA LYS A 739 -24.25 -25.13 36.29
C LYS A 739 -24.53 -24.32 35.03
N LEU A 740 -23.51 -23.67 34.49
CA LEU A 740 -23.62 -22.81 33.30
C LEU A 740 -24.05 -23.60 32.08
N LEU A 741 -23.49 -24.81 31.87
CA LEU A 741 -23.86 -25.66 30.75
C LEU A 741 -25.37 -25.96 30.75
N GLY A 742 -25.95 -26.28 31.90
CA GLY A 742 -27.39 -26.51 32.01
C GLY A 742 -28.23 -25.25 31.79
N ASN A 743 -27.82 -24.12 32.37
CA ASN A 743 -28.52 -22.85 32.18
C ASN A 743 -28.54 -22.40 30.71
N PHE A 744 -27.42 -22.57 29.98
CA PHE A 744 -27.34 -22.20 28.58
C PHE A 744 -28.09 -23.17 27.66
N GLU A 745 -28.07 -24.48 27.93
CA GLU A 745 -28.95 -25.43 27.21
C GLU A 745 -30.42 -25.04 27.33
N ASP A 746 -30.86 -24.71 28.56
CA ASP A 746 -32.23 -24.29 28.81
C ASP A 746 -32.52 -22.97 28.09
N TYR A 747 -31.61 -21.99 28.16
CA TYR A 747 -31.77 -20.70 27.50
C TYR A 747 -31.86 -20.83 25.97
N PHE A 748 -30.95 -21.55 25.32
CA PHE A 748 -30.95 -21.68 23.86
C PHE A 748 -31.97 -22.69 23.33
N GLY A 749 -32.42 -23.64 24.16
CA GLY A 749 -33.23 -24.76 23.70
C GLY A 749 -32.50 -25.64 22.68
N VAL A 750 -31.16 -25.68 22.77
CA VAL A 750 -30.24 -26.45 21.94
C VAL A 750 -29.25 -27.15 22.86
N PRO A 751 -29.20 -28.50 22.88
CA PRO A 751 -28.30 -29.23 23.76
C PRO A 751 -26.83 -29.07 23.34
N TYR A 752 -25.93 -29.19 24.31
CA TYR A 752 -24.51 -29.32 24.04
C TYR A 752 -24.24 -30.60 23.23
N SER A 753 -23.47 -30.47 22.15
CA SER A 753 -23.40 -31.51 21.11
C SER A 753 -22.31 -32.56 21.32
N LEU A 754 -21.39 -32.36 22.27
CA LEU A 754 -20.24 -33.25 22.47
C LEU A 754 -20.37 -34.10 23.74
N PRO A 755 -19.77 -35.31 23.76
CA PRO A 755 -19.81 -36.18 24.94
C PRO A 755 -18.93 -35.68 26.09
N LYS A 756 -18.10 -34.65 25.86
CA LYS A 756 -17.18 -34.11 26.84
C LYS A 756 -16.92 -32.62 26.63
N LEU A 757 -16.60 -31.92 27.72
CA LEU A 757 -16.05 -30.57 27.73
C LEU A 757 -14.88 -30.51 28.73
N ASP A 758 -13.68 -30.25 28.22
CA ASP A 758 -12.48 -30.16 29.05
C ASP A 758 -12.06 -28.71 29.25
N SER A 759 -11.62 -28.33 30.43
CA SER A 759 -10.92 -27.07 30.68
C SER A 759 -9.44 -27.35 30.95
N VAL A 760 -8.52 -26.68 30.27
CA VAL A 760 -7.08 -26.85 30.44
C VAL A 760 -6.48 -25.56 30.98
N VAL A 761 -5.93 -25.61 32.18
CA VAL A 761 -5.34 -24.45 32.87
C VAL A 761 -3.84 -24.38 32.58
N ILE A 762 -3.42 -23.32 31.90
CA ILE A 762 -2.04 -23.12 31.43
C ILE A 762 -1.37 -22.02 32.27
N VAL A 763 -0.21 -22.34 32.83
CA VAL A 763 0.63 -21.38 33.56
C VAL A 763 1.35 -20.49 32.54
N ASN A 764 1.23 -19.16 32.67
CA ASN A 764 1.78 -18.16 31.74
C ASN A 764 1.24 -18.25 30.30
N TYR A 765 -0.09 -18.35 30.16
CA TYR A 765 -0.76 -18.26 28.87
C TYR A 765 -0.87 -16.80 28.39
N SER A 766 -0.61 -16.52 27.11
CA SER A 766 -0.58 -15.15 26.57
C SER A 766 -1.96 -14.51 26.39
N VAL A 767 -3.03 -15.31 26.39
CA VAL A 767 -4.41 -14.85 26.30
C VAL A 767 -5.21 -15.24 27.55
N PRO A 768 -6.29 -14.53 27.91
CA PRO A 768 -7.09 -14.83 29.10
C PRO A 768 -7.69 -16.24 29.10
N ALA A 769 -8.31 -16.62 27.98
CA ALA A 769 -8.85 -17.93 27.68
C ALA A 769 -9.04 -18.05 26.16
N MET A 770 -9.32 -19.27 25.67
CA MET A 770 -9.70 -19.50 24.28
C MET A 770 -10.58 -20.75 24.17
N GLU A 771 -11.70 -20.59 23.46
CA GLU A 771 -12.65 -21.64 23.16
C GLU A 771 -12.10 -22.58 22.08
N HIS A 772 -12.35 -23.87 22.27
CA HIS A 772 -12.18 -24.88 21.25
C HIS A 772 -13.34 -25.87 21.30
N TRP A 773 -13.52 -26.63 20.23
CA TRP A 773 -14.58 -27.62 20.15
C TRP A 773 -14.35 -28.77 21.14
N GLY A 774 -15.03 -28.71 22.29
CA GLY A 774 -14.92 -29.68 23.38
C GLY A 774 -13.74 -29.46 24.34
N VAL A 775 -12.96 -28.39 24.18
CA VAL A 775 -11.88 -28.02 25.11
C VAL A 775 -11.86 -26.50 25.24
N ILE A 776 -11.64 -25.96 26.44
CA ILE A 776 -11.39 -24.54 26.64
C ILE A 776 -10.04 -24.40 27.32
N SER A 777 -9.16 -23.58 26.77
CA SER A 777 -7.88 -23.26 27.39
C SER A 777 -8.00 -21.99 28.23
N TYR A 778 -7.42 -21.98 29.42
CA TYR A 778 -7.48 -20.84 30.33
C TYR A 778 -6.08 -20.45 30.80
N ASN A 779 -5.83 -19.15 30.93
CA ASN A 779 -4.77 -18.67 31.79
C ASN A 779 -5.11 -19.01 33.25
N ALA A 780 -4.13 -19.52 34.01
CA ALA A 780 -4.29 -19.79 35.43
C ALA A 780 -4.90 -18.63 36.23
N LYS A 781 -4.51 -17.39 35.94
CA LYS A 781 -5.06 -16.16 36.56
C LYS A 781 -6.51 -15.87 36.18
N ARG A 782 -7.13 -16.60 35.25
CA ARG A 782 -8.52 -16.35 34.82
C ARG A 782 -9.46 -17.53 35.13
N PHE A 783 -8.94 -18.59 35.73
CA PHE A 783 -9.73 -19.78 36.10
C PHE A 783 -9.54 -20.21 37.56
N LEU A 784 -8.34 -20.11 38.12
CA LEU A 784 -8.07 -20.56 39.49
C LEU A 784 -8.48 -19.49 40.51
N VAL A 785 -9.28 -19.89 41.50
CA VAL A 785 -9.74 -19.00 42.57
C VAL A 785 -9.99 -19.77 43.88
N ASP A 786 -9.54 -19.20 45.00
CA ASP A 786 -9.93 -19.65 46.34
C ASP A 786 -11.10 -18.81 46.82
N GLU A 787 -12.30 -19.40 46.90
CA GLU A 787 -13.54 -18.73 47.31
C GLU A 787 -13.48 -18.11 48.71
N LYS A 788 -12.63 -18.62 49.62
CA LYS A 788 -12.55 -18.15 51.01
C LYS A 788 -11.59 -16.98 51.17
N MET A 789 -10.57 -16.90 50.33
CA MET A 789 -9.49 -15.94 50.42
C MET A 789 -9.61 -14.80 49.39
N SER A 790 -10.30 -15.05 48.29
CA SER A 790 -10.41 -14.10 47.17
C SER A 790 -11.47 -13.03 47.43
N SER A 791 -11.25 -11.83 46.90
CA SER A 791 -12.26 -10.78 46.93
C SER A 791 -13.46 -11.14 46.04
N TYR A 792 -14.64 -10.60 46.35
CA TYR A 792 -15.83 -10.77 45.52
C TYR A 792 -15.60 -10.35 44.06
N LYS A 793 -14.87 -9.25 43.84
CA LYS A 793 -14.48 -8.77 42.50
C LYS A 793 -13.70 -9.84 41.73
N ARG A 794 -12.71 -10.47 42.38
CA ARG A 794 -11.87 -11.50 41.79
C ARG A 794 -12.64 -12.74 41.37
N ILE A 795 -13.57 -13.20 42.22
CA ILE A 795 -14.45 -14.33 41.91
C ILE A 795 -15.33 -13.97 40.71
N SER A 796 -16.00 -12.81 40.74
CA SER A 796 -16.85 -12.36 39.64
C SER A 796 -16.12 -12.25 38.29
N GLU A 797 -14.85 -11.83 38.28
CA GLU A 797 -14.02 -11.79 37.06
C GLU A 797 -13.75 -13.19 36.49
N VAL A 798 -13.48 -14.18 37.34
CA VAL A 798 -13.28 -15.58 36.93
C VAL A 798 -14.57 -16.17 36.37
N ASP A 799 -15.69 -15.97 37.07
CA ASP A 799 -17.00 -16.47 36.63
C ASP A 799 -17.42 -15.92 35.28
N ARG A 800 -17.15 -14.63 35.01
CA ARG A 800 -17.42 -13.98 33.72
C ARG A 800 -16.65 -14.62 32.59
N VAL A 801 -15.34 -14.83 32.77
CA VAL A 801 -14.51 -15.48 31.74
C VAL A 801 -15.01 -16.88 31.47
N ILE A 802 -15.25 -17.69 32.51
CA ILE A 802 -15.77 -19.06 32.33
C ILE A 802 -17.12 -19.05 31.60
N ALA A 803 -18.02 -18.14 31.95
CA ALA A 803 -19.32 -18.02 31.28
C ALA A 803 -19.19 -17.61 29.81
N HIS A 804 -18.32 -16.64 29.48
CA HIS A 804 -18.04 -16.22 28.11
C HIS A 804 -17.57 -17.40 27.24
N GLU A 805 -16.57 -18.15 27.71
CA GLU A 805 -16.01 -19.29 26.98
C GLU A 805 -16.99 -20.46 26.79
N ILE A 806 -17.92 -20.65 27.73
CA ILE A 806 -18.95 -21.68 27.59
C ILE A 806 -20.01 -21.28 26.56
N VAL A 807 -20.39 -19.99 26.48
CA VAL A 807 -21.34 -19.52 25.44
C VAL A 807 -20.78 -19.80 24.05
N HIS A 808 -19.47 -19.72 23.88
CA HIS A 808 -18.83 -20.01 22.62
C HIS A 808 -19.03 -21.44 22.09
N GLN A 809 -19.46 -22.37 22.94
CA GLN A 809 -19.84 -23.71 22.49
C GLN A 809 -21.07 -23.68 21.57
N TRP A 810 -21.92 -22.64 21.64
CA TRP A 810 -23.01 -22.41 20.68
C TRP A 810 -22.61 -21.40 19.60
N PHE A 811 -21.93 -20.30 19.97
CA PHE A 811 -21.52 -19.24 19.03
C PHE A 811 -20.00 -19.21 18.84
N GLY A 812 -19.53 -19.59 17.65
CA GLY A 812 -18.11 -19.72 17.33
C GLY A 812 -17.70 -21.16 17.07
N ASN A 813 -18.32 -22.13 17.76
CA ASN A 813 -18.08 -23.55 17.50
C ASN A 813 -19.26 -24.31 16.84
N LEU A 814 -20.46 -24.34 17.45
CA LEU A 814 -21.62 -25.02 16.84
C LEU A 814 -22.07 -24.31 15.57
N VAL A 815 -22.12 -22.98 15.61
CA VAL A 815 -22.28 -22.11 14.43
C VAL A 815 -21.09 -21.16 14.41
N THR A 816 -20.29 -21.19 13.35
CA THR A 816 -19.09 -20.34 13.24
C THR A 816 -19.33 -19.24 12.20
N MET A 817 -18.73 -18.07 12.35
CA MET A 817 -18.82 -17.06 11.28
C MET A 817 -18.20 -17.55 9.96
N LYS A 818 -18.71 -17.07 8.83
CA LYS A 818 -18.19 -17.43 7.49
C LYS A 818 -16.85 -16.76 7.17
N TRP A 819 -16.61 -15.57 7.72
CA TRP A 819 -15.37 -14.82 7.63
C TRP A 819 -15.20 -13.86 8.80
N TRP A 820 -13.97 -13.37 9.00
CA TRP A 820 -13.57 -12.51 10.13
C TRP A 820 -14.32 -11.18 10.24
N ASN A 821 -14.97 -10.73 9.17
CA ASN A 821 -15.83 -9.53 9.20
C ASN A 821 -16.96 -9.64 10.23
N ASP A 822 -17.36 -10.88 10.53
CA ASP A 822 -18.50 -11.22 11.37
C ASP A 822 -18.05 -11.80 12.72
N VAL A 823 -16.78 -11.59 13.15
CA VAL A 823 -16.26 -12.12 14.43
C VAL A 823 -17.09 -11.66 15.64
N TRP A 824 -17.69 -10.47 15.53
CA TRP A 824 -18.60 -9.90 16.53
C TRP A 824 -19.84 -10.77 16.78
N LEU A 825 -20.26 -11.64 15.83
CA LEU A 825 -21.33 -12.62 16.06
C LEU A 825 -20.93 -13.62 17.16
N ASN A 826 -19.65 -13.94 17.28
CA ASN A 826 -19.18 -14.78 18.37
C ASN A 826 -19.01 -13.94 19.64
N GLU A 827 -18.16 -12.92 19.57
CA GLU A 827 -17.73 -12.17 20.76
C GLU A 827 -18.83 -11.32 21.37
N GLY A 828 -19.63 -10.64 20.55
CA GLY A 828 -20.74 -9.81 21.01
C GLY A 828 -21.88 -10.63 21.61
N LEU A 829 -22.21 -11.81 21.04
CA LEU A 829 -23.23 -12.70 21.62
C LEU A 829 -22.73 -13.34 22.92
N SER A 830 -21.49 -13.81 22.97
CA SER A 830 -20.87 -14.35 24.19
C SER A 830 -20.86 -13.31 25.31
N THR A 831 -20.45 -12.08 25.00
CA THR A 831 -20.39 -10.97 25.95
C THR A 831 -21.77 -10.59 26.49
N LEU A 832 -22.82 -10.60 25.65
CA LEU A 832 -24.20 -10.34 26.10
C LEU A 832 -24.74 -11.48 26.98
N ILE A 833 -24.62 -12.72 26.52
CA ILE A 833 -25.34 -13.86 27.09
C ILE A 833 -24.70 -14.35 28.39
N MET A 834 -23.39 -14.14 28.60
CA MET A 834 -22.71 -14.58 29.83
C MET A 834 -23.40 -14.04 31.11
N TYR A 835 -24.02 -12.87 31.05
CA TYR A 835 -24.69 -12.25 32.20
C TYR A 835 -26.00 -12.91 32.61
N ILE A 836 -26.67 -13.64 31.71
CA ILE A 836 -28.01 -14.20 31.95
C ILE A 836 -28.05 -15.12 33.19
N PRO A 837 -27.21 -16.17 33.29
CA PRO A 837 -27.15 -17.01 34.49
C PRO A 837 -26.45 -16.33 35.68
N LEU A 838 -25.48 -15.44 35.42
CA LEU A 838 -24.70 -14.79 36.46
C LEU A 838 -25.52 -13.80 37.29
N LYS A 839 -26.50 -13.11 36.70
CA LYS A 839 -27.44 -12.23 37.42
C LYS A 839 -28.17 -12.93 38.56
N GLN A 840 -28.49 -14.21 38.40
CA GLN A 840 -29.17 -15.00 39.43
C GLN A 840 -28.26 -15.30 40.63
N HIS A 841 -26.95 -15.39 40.39
CA HIS A 841 -25.93 -15.71 41.40
C HIS A 841 -25.36 -14.43 42.05
N TYR A 842 -25.32 -13.34 41.29
CA TYR A 842 -24.72 -12.08 41.66
C TYR A 842 -25.68 -10.91 41.35
N PRO A 843 -26.67 -10.65 42.22
CA PRO A 843 -27.61 -9.55 42.00
C PRO A 843 -26.93 -8.18 41.87
N ALA A 844 -25.77 -7.99 42.53
CA ALA A 844 -24.96 -6.77 42.45
C ALA A 844 -24.17 -6.60 41.14
N ILE A 845 -24.21 -7.57 40.21
CA ILE A 845 -23.71 -7.40 38.83
C ILE A 845 -24.68 -6.53 38.01
N GLU A 846 -25.88 -6.21 38.53
CA GLU A 846 -26.77 -5.20 37.97
C GLU A 846 -26.03 -3.86 37.84
N GLY A 847 -25.61 -3.54 36.61
CA GLY A 847 -24.77 -2.38 36.34
C GLY A 847 -23.37 -2.63 35.80
N VAL A 848 -22.89 -3.88 35.78
CA VAL A 848 -21.55 -4.28 35.29
C VAL A 848 -21.63 -4.90 33.89
N GLU A 849 -22.76 -4.72 33.20
CA GLU A 849 -22.92 -5.05 31.78
C GLU A 849 -22.08 -4.08 30.91
N PRO A 850 -21.80 -4.41 29.63
CA PRO A 850 -21.11 -3.57 28.65
C PRO A 850 -21.71 -2.16 28.55
N TYR A 851 -21.22 -1.22 29.35
CA TYR A 851 -21.72 0.16 29.39
C TYR A 851 -20.72 1.19 28.91
N THR A 852 -19.63 0.76 28.29
CA THR A 852 -18.54 1.61 27.80
C THR A 852 -18.86 2.24 26.45
N ARG A 853 -19.84 3.14 26.41
CA ARG A 853 -20.02 4.08 25.26
C ARG A 853 -18.78 4.98 25.07
N ASP A 854 -18.03 5.19 26.15
CA ASP A 854 -16.79 5.98 26.18
C ASP A 854 -15.72 5.46 25.19
N LEU A 855 -15.66 4.16 24.91
CA LEU A 855 -14.70 3.56 23.99
C LEU A 855 -15.07 3.78 22.51
N ALA A 856 -16.37 3.90 22.20
CA ALA A 856 -16.85 4.16 20.85
C ALA A 856 -16.86 5.67 20.49
N ALA A 857 -16.62 6.54 21.48
CA ALA A 857 -16.73 8.00 21.40
C ALA A 857 -15.42 8.71 21.03
N ASP A 858 -14.29 8.02 21.19
CA ASP A 858 -12.95 8.56 20.99
C ASP A 858 -12.29 7.89 19.77
N PRO A 859 -12.14 8.61 18.64
CA PRO A 859 -11.41 8.07 17.51
C PRO A 859 -9.90 7.93 17.80
N LEU A 860 -9.32 8.44 18.88
CA LEU A 860 -7.87 8.44 19.14
C LEU A 860 -7.41 7.44 20.24
N TYR A 861 -8.22 6.42 20.54
CA TYR A 861 -8.03 5.53 21.70
C TYR A 861 -6.94 4.45 21.53
N THR A 862 -5.96 4.33 22.43
CA THR A 862 -4.85 3.34 22.29
C THR A 862 -5.03 2.07 23.13
N GLU A 863 -4.42 0.95 22.71
CA GLU A 863 -4.39 -0.32 23.47
C GLU A 863 -3.68 -0.20 24.83
N GLU A 864 -2.74 0.75 25.01
CA GLU A 864 -2.04 0.96 26.29
C GLU A 864 -2.98 1.43 27.40
N ASP A 865 -4.10 2.08 27.07
CA ASP A 865 -5.08 2.57 28.04
C ASP A 865 -5.98 1.43 28.59
N LEU A 866 -6.20 0.35 27.82
CA LEU A 866 -6.94 -0.84 28.27
C LEU A 866 -6.19 -1.63 29.35
N ALA A 867 -4.85 -1.57 29.34
CA ALA A 867 -4.04 -2.15 30.41
C ALA A 867 -4.25 -1.42 31.76
N THR A 868 -4.79 -0.20 31.76
CA THR A 868 -5.01 0.58 33.00
C THR A 868 -6.42 0.48 33.57
N THR A 869 -7.42 0.05 32.78
CA THR A 869 -8.78 -0.22 33.27
C THR A 869 -9.00 -1.68 33.68
N GLY A 870 -8.07 -2.57 33.30
CA GLY A 870 -7.88 -3.88 33.89
C GLY A 870 -6.40 -4.16 34.17
N GLU A 871 -5.99 -4.01 35.44
CA GLU A 871 -4.68 -4.37 36.02
C GLU A 871 -3.66 -3.22 36.21
N THR A 872 -3.69 -2.60 37.40
CA THR A 872 -2.43 -2.08 37.99
C THR A 872 -1.44 -3.24 38.09
N ARG A 873 -0.30 -3.17 37.38
CA ARG A 873 0.89 -4.00 37.67
C ARG A 873 1.37 -3.69 39.09
N PRO A 874 1.41 -4.65 40.03
CA PRO A 874 2.23 -4.55 41.22
C PRO A 874 3.63 -5.08 40.90
N ASP A 875 4.64 -4.32 41.31
CA ASP A 875 6.08 -4.63 41.29
C ASP A 875 6.78 -4.69 39.92
N GLU A 876 7.39 -3.55 39.57
CA GLU A 876 8.84 -3.49 39.33
C GLU A 876 9.34 -2.13 39.86
N THR A 877 10.14 -2.16 40.90
CA THR A 877 10.80 -0.98 41.48
C THR A 877 12.10 -0.72 40.73
N GLU A 878 12.14 0.29 39.88
CA GLU A 878 13.37 1.04 39.56
C GLU A 878 13.13 2.55 39.67
N PRO A 879 14.03 3.33 40.30
CA PRO A 879 13.82 4.75 40.55
C PRO A 879 14.39 5.60 39.40
N GLY A 880 13.55 6.34 38.68
CA GLY A 880 14.03 7.22 37.62
C GLY A 880 13.00 8.22 37.08
N GLU A 881 13.21 9.48 37.42
CA GLU A 881 12.79 10.71 36.72
C GLU A 881 11.29 11.10 36.66
N LYS A 882 10.98 12.12 37.47
CA LYS A 882 9.86 13.04 37.28
C LYS A 882 10.04 13.82 35.98
N GLY A 883 9.34 13.44 34.91
CA GLY A 883 9.17 14.24 33.70
C GLY A 883 7.83 14.97 33.71
N GLY A 884 7.83 16.30 33.80
CA GLY A 884 6.62 17.12 33.72
C GLY A 884 5.97 17.05 32.33
N ARG A 885 4.64 17.15 32.28
CA ARG A 885 3.88 17.49 31.07
C ARG A 885 4.37 18.85 30.56
N SER A 886 5.26 18.83 29.57
CA SER A 886 5.60 20.03 28.81
C SER A 886 4.48 20.30 27.82
N GLU A 887 3.88 21.48 27.90
CA GLU A 887 3.13 22.10 26.81
C GLU A 887 3.93 21.96 25.50
N LYS A 888 3.38 21.23 24.52
CA LYS A 888 3.82 21.29 23.13
C LYS A 888 2.74 21.97 22.31
N THR A 889 2.80 23.29 22.30
CA THR A 889 2.30 24.14 21.21
C THR A 889 3.36 24.16 20.10
N GLU A 890 3.40 23.12 19.25
CA GLU A 890 4.19 23.13 18.01
C GLU A 890 3.44 22.39 16.88
N GLY A 891 3.19 23.11 15.78
CA GLY A 891 2.99 22.61 14.41
C GLY A 891 1.94 21.51 14.18
N ARG A 892 0.79 21.88 13.61
CA ARG A 892 -0.20 20.94 13.05
C ARG A 892 0.48 19.95 12.08
N LYS A 893 0.73 18.73 12.53
CA LYS A 893 0.94 17.56 11.66
C LYS A 893 -0.43 17.09 11.15
N ALA A 894 -0.50 16.71 9.88
CA ALA A 894 -1.63 15.98 9.35
C ALA A 894 -1.64 14.58 10.00
N TRP A 895 -2.76 14.23 10.64
CA TRP A 895 -2.99 12.93 11.26
C TRP A 895 -3.07 11.83 10.19
N SER A 896 -2.62 10.62 10.54
CA SER A 896 -2.62 9.43 9.68
C SER A 896 -3.80 8.50 10.01
N GLU A 897 -4.17 7.62 9.08
CA GLU A 897 -5.26 6.64 9.28
C GLU A 897 -5.05 5.71 10.48
N GLU A 898 -3.79 5.50 10.89
CA GLU A 898 -3.40 4.65 12.02
C GLU A 898 -3.77 5.25 13.39
N GLU A 899 -4.12 6.53 13.44
CA GLU A 899 -4.50 7.23 14.67
C GLU A 899 -6.03 7.23 14.88
N ILE A 900 -6.83 6.66 13.96
CA ILE A 900 -8.30 6.49 14.12
C ILE A 900 -8.64 5.06 14.56
N HIS A 901 -9.02 4.89 15.82
CA HIS A 901 -9.30 3.61 16.48
C HIS A 901 -10.78 3.23 16.54
N SER A 902 -11.72 4.08 16.06
CA SER A 902 -13.14 3.75 15.94
C SER A 902 -13.50 3.23 14.55
N HIS A 903 -14.34 2.20 14.45
CA HIS A 903 -14.77 1.60 13.18
C HIS A 903 -16.21 1.02 13.22
N PRO A 904 -16.81 0.67 12.06
CA PRO A 904 -18.05 -0.12 12.00
C PRO A 904 -17.89 -1.50 12.64
N VAL A 905 -18.94 -2.07 13.22
CA VAL A 905 -18.90 -3.41 13.85
C VAL A 905 -18.58 -4.48 12.80
N VAL A 906 -19.19 -4.39 11.62
CA VAL A 906 -18.84 -5.24 10.48
C VAL A 906 -17.77 -4.51 9.65
N ARG A 907 -16.55 -5.06 9.66
CA ARG A 907 -15.39 -4.50 8.94
C ARG A 907 -14.85 -5.50 7.93
N SER A 908 -14.43 -5.01 6.77
CA SER A 908 -13.74 -5.84 5.78
C SER A 908 -12.34 -6.23 6.25
N VAL A 909 -12.13 -7.52 6.50
CA VAL A 909 -10.83 -8.12 6.83
C VAL A 909 -10.23 -8.74 5.58
N THR A 910 -9.18 -8.12 5.06
CA THR A 910 -8.52 -8.51 3.79
C THR A 910 -7.04 -8.80 3.94
N THR A 911 -6.50 -8.77 5.16
CA THR A 911 -5.11 -9.11 5.52
C THR A 911 -5.10 -10.05 6.73
N THR A 912 -4.02 -10.80 6.92
CA THR A 912 -3.81 -11.65 8.11
C THR A 912 -3.68 -10.80 9.39
N ASP A 913 -2.93 -9.70 9.36
CA ASP A 913 -2.83 -8.76 10.49
C ASP A 913 -4.19 -8.14 10.85
N GLY A 914 -5.04 -7.90 9.84
CA GLY A 914 -6.40 -7.40 10.05
C GLY A 914 -7.30 -8.35 10.85
N ILE A 915 -6.96 -9.65 10.94
CA ILE A 915 -7.69 -10.62 11.76
C ILE A 915 -7.43 -10.35 13.25
N ALA A 916 -6.19 -10.08 13.63
CA ALA A 916 -5.88 -9.78 15.03
C ALA A 916 -6.57 -8.46 15.46
N ASN A 917 -6.61 -7.48 14.56
CA ASN A 917 -7.15 -6.15 14.83
C ASN A 917 -8.68 -6.08 14.95
N VAL A 918 -9.42 -7.16 14.68
CA VAL A 918 -10.89 -7.20 14.90
C VAL A 918 -11.27 -7.75 16.28
N PHE A 919 -10.31 -8.25 17.07
CA PHE A 919 -10.52 -8.63 18.46
C PHE A 919 -10.36 -7.42 19.37
N ASP A 920 -11.36 -6.54 19.37
CA ASP A 920 -11.30 -5.23 20.01
C ASP A 920 -12.59 -4.88 20.79
N ALA A 921 -12.60 -3.75 21.49
CA ALA A 921 -13.77 -3.34 22.25
C ALA A 921 -15.03 -3.13 21.38
N ILE A 922 -14.90 -2.88 20.07
CA ILE A 922 -16.06 -2.73 19.18
C ILE A 922 -16.74 -4.07 18.93
N SER A 923 -15.98 -5.12 18.62
CA SER A 923 -16.54 -6.47 18.41
C SER A 923 -17.19 -7.04 19.66
N TYR A 924 -16.61 -6.76 20.84
CA TYR A 924 -17.10 -7.26 22.13
C TYR A 924 -18.19 -6.36 22.74
N GLU A 925 -17.82 -5.13 23.12
CA GLU A 925 -18.64 -4.25 23.97
C GLU A 925 -19.73 -3.53 23.13
N LYS A 926 -19.37 -2.91 21.99
CA LYS A 926 -20.37 -2.25 21.12
C LYS A 926 -21.30 -3.30 20.50
N GLY A 927 -20.75 -4.42 20.01
CA GLY A 927 -21.53 -5.54 19.48
C GLY A 927 -22.58 -6.05 20.48
N SER A 928 -22.18 -6.30 21.72
CA SER A 928 -23.10 -6.77 22.77
C SER A 928 -24.12 -5.71 23.20
N ALA A 929 -23.75 -4.43 23.31
CA ALA A 929 -24.69 -3.35 23.65
C ALA A 929 -25.79 -3.16 22.59
N ILE A 930 -25.42 -3.28 21.32
CA ILE A 930 -26.36 -3.23 20.19
C ILE A 930 -27.31 -4.44 20.21
N LEU A 931 -26.81 -5.64 20.52
CA LEU A 931 -27.64 -6.84 20.69
C LEU A 931 -28.56 -6.75 21.92
N LYS A 932 -28.11 -6.11 23.00
CA LYS A 932 -28.94 -5.84 24.19
C LYS A 932 -30.13 -4.94 23.86
N MET A 933 -29.89 -3.87 23.09
CA MET A 933 -30.96 -3.00 22.60
C MET A 933 -31.99 -3.79 21.78
N LEU A 934 -31.51 -4.66 20.90
CA LEU A 934 -32.39 -5.52 20.10
C LEU A 934 -33.15 -6.55 20.96
N GLN A 935 -32.50 -7.13 21.97
CA GLN A 935 -33.12 -8.02 22.95
C GLN A 935 -34.25 -7.31 23.71
N HIS A 936 -34.07 -6.04 24.09
CA HIS A 936 -35.12 -5.26 24.74
C HIS A 936 -36.34 -5.03 23.84
N VAL A 937 -36.09 -4.74 22.55
CA VAL A 937 -37.16 -4.54 21.55
C VAL A 937 -37.92 -5.85 21.27
N LEU A 938 -37.21 -6.95 21.04
CA LEU A 938 -37.81 -8.24 20.64
C LEU A 938 -38.30 -9.08 21.83
N LYS A 939 -37.86 -8.79 23.06
CA LYS A 939 -38.26 -9.50 24.29
C LYS A 939 -38.04 -11.02 24.14
N GLU A 940 -39.05 -11.83 24.38
CA GLU A 940 -38.98 -13.30 24.28
C GLU A 940 -38.73 -13.80 22.84
N ASP A 941 -39.11 -13.03 21.82
CA ASP A 941 -38.87 -13.41 20.42
C ASP A 941 -37.38 -13.42 20.07
N PHE A 942 -36.56 -12.64 20.78
CA PHE A 942 -35.09 -12.67 20.64
C PHE A 942 -34.53 -14.06 20.93
N ARG A 943 -34.92 -14.65 22.07
CA ARG A 943 -34.49 -15.99 22.49
C ARG A 943 -34.97 -17.06 21.51
N LYS A 944 -36.20 -16.94 21.03
CA LYS A 944 -36.77 -17.84 20.01
C LYS A 944 -35.98 -17.78 18.70
N GLY A 945 -35.66 -16.58 18.21
CA GLY A 945 -34.87 -16.41 16.99
C GLY A 945 -33.45 -16.93 17.12
N LEU A 946 -32.78 -16.72 18.28
CA LEU A 946 -31.48 -17.34 18.56
C LEU A 946 -31.54 -18.87 18.53
N SER A 947 -32.59 -19.46 19.12
CA SER A 947 -32.81 -20.92 19.08
C SER A 947 -32.97 -21.43 17.65
N ASN A 948 -33.74 -20.72 16.82
CA ASN A 948 -33.95 -21.07 15.41
C ASN A 948 -32.64 -20.98 14.61
N TYR A 949 -31.89 -19.89 14.80
CA TYR A 949 -30.57 -19.70 14.19
C TYR A 949 -29.60 -20.84 14.52
N LEU A 950 -29.44 -21.16 15.81
CA LEU A 950 -28.55 -22.24 16.24
C LEU A 950 -28.97 -23.60 15.68
N LYS A 951 -30.28 -23.90 15.63
CA LYS A 951 -30.80 -25.16 15.06
C LYS A 951 -30.58 -25.26 13.55
N LYS A 952 -30.79 -24.16 12.83
CA LYS A 952 -30.75 -24.12 11.37
C LYS A 952 -29.32 -24.17 10.83
N TYR A 953 -28.39 -23.48 11.49
CA TYR A 953 -26.99 -23.35 11.04
C TYR A 953 -26.02 -24.25 11.82
N ALA A 954 -26.52 -25.17 12.66
CA ALA A 954 -25.69 -26.12 13.38
C ALA A 954 -24.68 -26.83 12.46
N PHE A 955 -23.43 -26.88 12.90
CA PHE A 955 -22.27 -27.45 12.19
C PHE A 955 -21.91 -26.77 10.85
N ASN A 956 -22.44 -25.56 10.61
CA ASN A 956 -22.17 -24.78 9.41
C ASN A 956 -21.61 -23.39 9.76
N ASN A 957 -21.23 -22.66 8.71
CA ASN A 957 -20.86 -21.26 8.80
C ASN A 957 -22.07 -20.35 8.53
N ALA A 958 -22.12 -19.20 9.17
CA ALA A 958 -23.17 -18.19 9.00
C ALA A 958 -22.61 -16.77 8.85
N GLU A 959 -23.39 -15.89 8.22
CA GLU A 959 -23.12 -14.44 8.09
C GLU A 959 -24.06 -13.64 8.99
N THR A 960 -23.77 -12.36 9.21
CA THR A 960 -24.62 -11.48 10.04
C THR A 960 -26.09 -11.47 9.60
N ASN A 961 -26.36 -11.47 8.29
CA ASN A 961 -27.72 -11.46 7.75
C ASN A 961 -28.52 -12.75 8.04
N ASP A 962 -27.84 -13.87 8.27
CA ASP A 962 -28.49 -15.11 8.65
C ASP A 962 -29.13 -14.97 10.04
N LEU A 963 -28.44 -14.34 10.99
CA LEU A 963 -28.97 -14.04 12.32
C LEU A 963 -30.16 -13.06 12.25
N TRP A 964 -30.04 -11.99 11.47
CA TRP A 964 -31.10 -10.98 11.29
C TRP A 964 -32.37 -11.57 10.70
N LYS A 965 -32.23 -12.49 9.74
CA LYS A 965 -33.37 -13.19 9.16
C LYS A 965 -34.12 -14.01 10.21
N GLU A 966 -33.42 -14.82 10.99
CA GLU A 966 -34.08 -15.67 12.00
C GLU A 966 -34.72 -14.86 13.14
N LEU A 967 -34.11 -13.74 13.54
CA LEU A 967 -34.70 -12.83 14.52
C LEU A 967 -35.93 -12.09 13.96
N SER A 968 -35.91 -11.70 12.68
CA SER A 968 -37.07 -11.08 12.02
C SER A 968 -38.23 -12.07 11.88
N GLU A 969 -37.95 -13.31 11.48
CA GLU A 969 -38.95 -14.38 11.36
C GLU A 969 -39.54 -14.81 12.71
N ALA A 970 -38.78 -14.67 13.80
CA ALA A 970 -39.27 -14.96 15.15
C ALA A 970 -40.19 -13.86 15.71
N SER A 971 -40.07 -12.62 15.22
CA SER A 971 -40.77 -11.45 15.75
C SER A 971 -42.29 -11.52 15.54
N THR A 972 -43.03 -11.51 16.63
CA THR A 972 -44.50 -11.45 16.63
C THR A 972 -45.04 -10.06 16.28
N GLU A 973 -44.22 -9.02 16.40
CA GLU A 973 -44.53 -7.64 16.02
C GLU A 973 -44.14 -7.33 14.55
N ASN A 974 -43.73 -8.33 13.76
CA ASN A 974 -43.25 -8.20 12.37
C ASN A 974 -42.10 -7.18 12.22
N ILE A 975 -41.21 -7.13 13.21
CA ILE A 975 -40.06 -6.22 13.19
C ILE A 975 -39.01 -6.73 12.20
N ASN A 976 -38.67 -5.90 11.21
CA ASN A 976 -37.56 -6.18 10.29
C ASN A 976 -36.22 -5.81 10.95
N VAL A 977 -35.56 -6.82 11.52
CA VAL A 977 -34.30 -6.65 12.24
C VAL A 977 -33.20 -6.18 11.30
N THR A 978 -33.16 -6.68 10.06
CA THR A 978 -32.14 -6.29 9.07
C THR A 978 -32.15 -4.78 8.83
N GLU A 979 -33.35 -4.20 8.59
CA GLU A 979 -33.51 -2.76 8.36
C GLU A 979 -33.03 -1.93 9.55
N ILE A 980 -33.23 -2.42 10.78
CA ILE A 980 -32.79 -1.72 11.99
C ILE A 980 -31.27 -1.80 12.11
N MET A 981 -30.72 -3.01 12.05
CA MET A 981 -29.37 -3.31 12.52
C MET A 981 -28.27 -2.91 11.53
N GLU A 982 -28.54 -2.87 10.23
CA GLU A 982 -27.56 -2.40 9.23
C GLU A 982 -27.04 -0.99 9.58
N SER A 983 -27.93 -0.10 10.04
CA SER A 983 -27.56 1.25 10.45
C SER A 983 -26.63 1.30 11.68
N TRP A 984 -26.58 0.23 12.48
CA TRP A 984 -25.78 0.13 13.69
C TRP A 984 -24.42 -0.54 13.47
N ILE A 985 -24.36 -1.51 12.56
CA ILE A 985 -23.16 -2.32 12.34
C ILE A 985 -22.29 -1.84 11.17
N ASP A 986 -22.87 -1.14 10.18
CA ASP A 986 -22.16 -0.74 8.94
C ASP A 986 -21.66 0.73 8.95
N GLN A 987 -21.66 1.38 10.11
CA GLN A 987 -21.04 2.69 10.28
C GLN A 987 -20.39 2.82 11.66
N MET A 988 -19.39 3.68 11.76
CA MET A 988 -18.64 3.88 13.00
C MET A 988 -19.39 4.75 14.00
N GLY A 989 -18.92 4.75 15.26
CA GLY A 989 -19.47 5.59 16.33
C GLY A 989 -20.89 5.20 16.75
N PHE A 990 -21.58 6.16 17.38
CA PHE A 990 -22.96 6.04 17.87
C PHE A 990 -23.65 7.41 17.95
N PRO A 991 -24.98 7.47 18.10
CA PRO A 991 -25.70 8.74 18.16
C PRO A 991 -25.84 9.32 19.57
N PHE A 992 -25.95 10.65 19.64
CA PHE A 992 -26.73 11.31 20.68
C PHE A 992 -28.03 11.87 20.11
N VAL A 993 -29.09 11.86 20.91
CA VAL A 993 -30.44 12.32 20.55
C VAL A 993 -30.77 13.54 21.38
N GLU A 994 -30.94 14.69 20.71
CA GLU A 994 -31.42 15.93 21.31
C GLU A 994 -32.95 15.94 21.31
N LEU A 995 -33.54 16.12 22.49
CA LEU A 995 -34.98 16.13 22.72
C LEU A 995 -35.43 17.53 23.10
N LYS A 996 -36.44 18.04 22.39
CA LYS A 996 -37.15 19.29 22.72
C LYS A 996 -38.61 18.97 22.96
N ARG A 997 -39.09 19.23 24.17
CA ARG A 997 -40.46 18.88 24.56
C ARG A 997 -41.33 20.12 24.72
N ASN A 998 -42.52 20.07 24.13
CA ASN A 998 -43.58 21.07 24.32
C ASN A 998 -44.90 20.35 24.61
N GLY A 999 -45.27 20.28 25.89
CA GLY A 999 -46.39 19.49 26.37
C GLY A 999 -46.24 17.99 26.04
N ARG A 1000 -47.17 17.48 25.22
CA ARG A 1000 -47.17 16.09 24.72
C ARG A 1000 -46.34 15.89 23.45
N THR A 1001 -45.88 16.97 22.82
CA THR A 1001 -45.13 16.91 21.56
C THR A 1001 -43.64 16.89 21.86
N VAL A 1002 -42.92 15.91 21.32
CA VAL A 1002 -41.46 15.82 21.41
C VAL A 1002 -40.89 15.92 20.01
N THR A 1003 -39.91 16.80 19.83
CA THR A 1003 -39.05 16.83 18.64
C THR A 1003 -37.71 16.22 19.01
N ALA A 1004 -37.34 15.14 18.33
CA ALA A 1004 -36.09 14.43 18.52
C ALA A 1004 -35.18 14.63 17.30
N THR A 1005 -33.93 14.99 17.56
CA THR A 1005 -32.88 15.13 16.54
C THR A 1005 -31.71 14.23 16.90
N GLN A 1006 -31.35 13.29 16.02
CA GLN A 1006 -30.17 12.44 16.23
C GLN A 1006 -28.93 13.04 15.57
N ASN A 1007 -27.79 12.94 16.23
CA ASN A 1007 -26.50 13.42 15.73
C ASN A 1007 -25.40 12.44 16.08
N TRP A 1008 -24.38 12.36 15.21
CA TRP A 1008 -23.17 11.60 15.52
C TRP A 1008 -22.51 12.16 16.77
N PHE A 1009 -22.22 11.31 17.75
CA PHE A 1009 -21.47 11.68 18.93
C PHE A 1009 -19.97 11.53 18.67
N VAL A 1010 -19.21 12.61 18.87
CA VAL A 1010 -17.74 12.67 18.73
C VAL A 1010 -17.18 13.56 19.83
N ARG A 1011 -16.12 13.10 20.52
CA ARG A 1011 -15.45 13.88 21.57
C ARG A 1011 -14.64 15.07 21.05
N ASP A 1012 -13.88 14.88 19.97
CA ASP A 1012 -13.08 15.94 19.33
C ASP A 1012 -13.39 15.99 17.82
N ILE A 1013 -14.08 17.04 17.34
CA ILE A 1013 -14.26 17.29 15.91
C ILE A 1013 -13.34 18.44 15.52
N ASN A 1014 -12.12 18.11 15.11
CA ASN A 1014 -11.32 19.05 14.32
C ASN A 1014 -11.58 18.82 12.84
N ASP A 1015 -11.43 19.87 12.02
CA ASP A 1015 -11.68 19.87 10.57
C ASP A 1015 -11.07 18.67 9.83
N THR A 1016 -9.93 18.16 10.32
CA THR A 1016 -9.22 17.00 9.79
C THR A 1016 -10.02 15.69 9.84
N ILE A 1017 -10.76 15.41 10.92
CA ILE A 1017 -11.56 14.18 11.06
C ILE A 1017 -12.76 14.24 10.11
N ALA A 1018 -13.38 15.41 9.96
CA ALA A 1018 -14.48 15.61 9.04
C ALA A 1018 -14.03 15.42 7.56
N GLU A 1019 -12.85 15.92 7.20
CA GLU A 1019 -12.25 15.72 5.88
C GLU A 1019 -11.91 14.25 5.60
N LEU A 1020 -11.39 13.50 6.58
CA LEU A 1020 -11.09 12.08 6.48
C LEU A 1020 -12.35 11.22 6.30
N VAL A 1021 -13.40 11.50 7.08
CA VAL A 1021 -14.69 10.81 6.97
C VAL A 1021 -15.36 11.08 5.62
N ALA A 1022 -15.30 12.32 5.13
CA ALA A 1022 -15.85 12.68 3.82
C ALA A 1022 -15.18 11.92 2.66
N GLN A 1023 -13.94 11.45 2.85
CA GLN A 1023 -13.20 10.69 1.84
C GLN A 1023 -13.50 9.18 1.86
N LYS A 1024 -14.17 8.65 2.90
CA LYS A 1024 -14.43 7.21 3.06
C LYS A 1024 -15.89 6.89 3.34
N PRO A 1025 -16.70 6.59 2.30
CA PRO A 1025 -18.11 6.24 2.44
C PRO A 1025 -18.38 5.04 3.37
N SER A 1026 -17.41 4.14 3.55
CA SER A 1026 -17.50 2.98 4.44
C SER A 1026 -17.62 3.33 5.93
N TYR A 1027 -17.25 4.54 6.35
CA TYR A 1027 -17.38 4.96 7.75
C TYR A 1027 -18.77 5.53 8.09
N SER A 1028 -19.52 5.96 7.08
CA SER A 1028 -20.80 6.64 7.24
C SER A 1028 -21.81 6.17 6.20
N ARG A 1029 -21.98 4.86 6.02
CA ARG A 1029 -22.85 4.27 5.00
C ARG A 1029 -24.28 4.84 5.04
N PHE A 1030 -24.77 5.18 6.23
CA PHE A 1030 -26.09 5.78 6.47
C PHE A 1030 -26.01 7.26 6.86
N GLY A 1031 -24.90 7.94 6.56
CA GLY A 1031 -24.71 9.37 6.84
C GLY A 1031 -24.77 9.72 8.33
N PHE A 1032 -24.39 8.78 9.22
CA PHE A 1032 -24.56 8.89 10.67
C PHE A 1032 -26.00 9.14 11.09
N VAL A 1033 -26.91 8.40 10.47
CA VAL A 1033 -28.30 8.26 10.88
C VAL A 1033 -28.50 6.79 11.25
N TRP A 1034 -29.09 6.55 12.42
CA TRP A 1034 -29.38 5.23 12.97
C TRP A 1034 -30.88 5.04 13.09
N ASN A 1035 -31.33 3.79 12.97
CA ASN A 1035 -32.69 3.41 13.34
C ASN A 1035 -32.73 3.19 14.85
N ILE A 1036 -33.09 4.25 15.59
CA ILE A 1036 -33.03 4.26 17.05
C ILE A 1036 -34.40 3.87 17.65
N PRO A 1037 -34.50 2.80 18.46
CA PRO A 1037 -35.67 2.54 19.29
C PRO A 1037 -35.63 3.47 20.50
N LEU A 1038 -36.26 4.64 20.37
CA LEU A 1038 -36.31 5.64 21.43
C LEU A 1038 -37.33 5.22 22.49
N VAL A 1039 -36.85 4.54 23.53
CA VAL A 1039 -37.68 4.10 24.68
C VAL A 1039 -37.84 5.26 25.65
N TYR A 1040 -39.06 5.50 26.14
CA TYR A 1040 -39.34 6.49 27.20
C TYR A 1040 -40.25 5.92 28.27
N LYS A 1041 -40.06 6.41 29.50
CA LYS A 1041 -40.83 6.05 30.68
C LYS A 1041 -41.45 7.27 31.33
N ASN A 1042 -42.76 7.24 31.55
CA ASN A 1042 -43.41 8.23 32.40
C ASN A 1042 -43.18 7.84 33.87
N ILE A 1043 -42.40 8.62 34.62
CA ILE A 1043 -42.00 8.27 35.99
C ILE A 1043 -43.21 8.19 36.94
N ARG A 1044 -44.30 8.86 36.62
CA ARG A 1044 -45.53 8.81 37.44
C ARG A 1044 -46.32 7.52 37.23
N THR A 1045 -46.45 7.03 36.00
CA THR A 1045 -47.25 5.82 35.69
C THR A 1045 -46.40 4.55 35.71
N GLY A 1046 -45.09 4.67 35.48
CA GLY A 1046 -44.17 3.55 35.33
C GLY A 1046 -44.23 2.86 33.96
N GLU A 1047 -45.11 3.31 33.06
CA GLU A 1047 -45.29 2.73 31.73
C GLU A 1047 -44.15 3.13 30.78
N GLU A 1048 -43.68 2.15 30.01
CA GLU A 1048 -42.61 2.28 29.02
C GLU A 1048 -43.18 2.16 27.60
N HIS A 1049 -42.77 3.06 26.72
CA HIS A 1049 -43.20 3.10 25.34
C HIS A 1049 -41.99 3.24 24.42
N THR A 1050 -42.08 2.70 23.21
CA THR A 1050 -41.01 2.78 22.20
C THR A 1050 -41.48 3.56 20.99
N VAL A 1051 -40.65 4.51 20.53
CA VAL A 1051 -40.86 5.25 19.28
C VAL A 1051 -39.63 5.08 18.39
N TRP A 1052 -39.83 4.78 17.10
CA TRP A 1052 -38.72 4.63 16.16
C TRP A 1052 -38.30 5.97 15.56
N LEU A 1053 -37.06 6.37 15.83
CA LEU A 1053 -36.42 7.51 15.18
C LEU A 1053 -35.57 6.97 14.02
N LYS A 1054 -36.15 6.97 12.81
CA LYS A 1054 -35.49 6.52 11.57
C LYS A 1054 -34.78 7.64 10.81
N ASP A 1055 -35.35 8.84 10.88
CA ASP A 1055 -34.82 10.02 10.21
C ASP A 1055 -33.93 10.85 11.12
N LYS A 1056 -33.18 11.79 10.54
CA LYS A 1056 -32.35 12.76 11.26
C LYS A 1056 -33.15 13.53 12.32
N ASN A 1057 -34.39 13.86 12.01
CA ASN A 1057 -35.33 14.56 12.87
C ASN A 1057 -36.69 13.88 12.81
N ALA A 1058 -37.36 13.75 13.95
CA ALA A 1058 -38.76 13.33 14.00
C ALA A 1058 -39.53 14.11 15.07
N THR A 1059 -40.82 14.30 14.84
CA THR A 1059 -41.75 14.85 15.82
C THR A 1059 -42.85 13.84 16.10
N PHE A 1060 -43.08 13.53 17.37
CA PHE A 1060 -44.07 12.55 17.79
C PHE A 1060 -44.77 12.97 19.09
N GLN A 1061 -45.89 12.33 19.38
CA GLN A 1061 -46.65 12.54 20.60
C GLN A 1061 -46.27 11.49 21.65
N ILE A 1062 -46.19 11.91 22.91
CA ILE A 1062 -45.95 11.03 24.05
C ILE A 1062 -47.15 11.00 25.02
N GLU A 1063 -47.24 9.92 25.79
CA GLU A 1063 -48.25 9.71 26.83
C GLU A 1063 -47.81 10.32 28.17
N ALA A 1064 -47.61 11.64 28.18
CA ALA A 1064 -47.21 12.38 29.37
C ALA A 1064 -47.70 13.84 29.30
N ASN A 1065 -48.28 14.32 30.40
CA ASN A 1065 -48.71 15.72 30.53
C ASN A 1065 -47.50 16.66 30.66
N GLU A 1066 -47.69 17.97 30.47
CA GLU A 1066 -46.60 18.97 30.52
C GLU A 1066 -45.77 18.92 31.83
N ASP A 1067 -46.42 18.64 32.96
CA ASP A 1067 -45.78 18.52 34.28
C ASP A 1067 -45.22 17.13 34.58
N ASP A 1068 -45.55 16.10 33.78
CA ASP A 1068 -45.06 14.74 34.00
C ASP A 1068 -43.56 14.65 33.67
N ILE A 1069 -42.83 13.91 34.52
CA ILE A 1069 -41.39 13.64 34.34
C ILE A 1069 -41.25 12.42 33.44
N VAL A 1070 -40.51 12.59 32.35
CA VAL A 1070 -40.29 11.54 31.35
C VAL A 1070 -38.80 11.26 31.25
N HIS A 1071 -38.43 10.00 31.46
CA HIS A 1071 -37.06 9.53 31.29
C HIS A 1071 -36.95 8.76 29.98
N PHE A 1072 -36.06 9.20 29.10
CA PHE A 1072 -35.72 8.53 27.85
C PHE A 1072 -34.50 7.63 28.06
N ASN A 1073 -34.51 6.49 27.38
CA ASN A 1073 -33.57 5.38 27.52
C ASN A 1073 -33.55 4.74 28.93
N PRO A 1074 -34.71 4.38 29.51
CA PRO A 1074 -34.76 3.70 30.80
C PRO A 1074 -34.03 2.36 30.76
N GLY A 1075 -33.40 1.97 31.86
CA GLY A 1075 -32.58 0.77 32.01
C GLY A 1075 -31.28 0.80 31.21
N PHE A 1076 -30.95 1.93 30.58
CA PHE A 1076 -29.77 2.11 29.73
C PHE A 1076 -29.65 1.01 28.66
N VAL A 1077 -30.79 0.69 28.03
CA VAL A 1077 -30.93 -0.42 27.08
C VAL A 1077 -30.50 -0.06 25.65
N GLY A 1078 -30.65 1.20 25.26
CA GLY A 1078 -30.23 1.70 23.95
C GLY A 1078 -28.75 2.04 23.91
N PHE A 1079 -28.12 1.99 22.73
CA PHE A 1079 -26.73 2.42 22.52
C PHE A 1079 -26.66 3.87 22.01
N TYR A 1080 -27.30 4.81 22.72
CA TYR A 1080 -27.36 6.23 22.34
C TYR A 1080 -27.46 7.16 23.55
N VAL A 1081 -26.86 8.35 23.45
CA VAL A 1081 -26.87 9.38 24.51
C VAL A 1081 -28.09 10.26 24.40
N VAL A 1082 -28.71 10.66 25.51
CA VAL A 1082 -29.88 11.55 25.51
C VAL A 1082 -29.51 12.95 26.00
N LYS A 1083 -29.79 13.96 25.17
CA LYS A 1083 -29.72 15.37 25.54
C LYS A 1083 -31.13 15.93 25.70
N TYR A 1084 -31.55 16.14 26.95
CA TYR A 1084 -32.82 16.79 27.26
C TYR A 1084 -32.73 18.31 27.06
N ASP A 1085 -33.88 18.97 26.94
CA ASP A 1085 -33.95 20.42 27.07
C ASP A 1085 -33.66 20.87 28.53
N PRO A 1086 -33.30 22.14 28.75
CA PRO A 1086 -32.93 22.61 30.09
C PRO A 1086 -34.03 22.45 31.16
N LEU A 1087 -35.31 22.50 30.77
CA LEU A 1087 -36.43 22.39 31.71
C LEU A 1087 -36.63 20.94 32.16
N ASP A 1088 -36.55 20.00 31.24
CA ASP A 1088 -36.64 18.57 31.55
C ASP A 1088 -35.41 18.09 32.34
N TRP A 1089 -34.20 18.59 32.04
CA TRP A 1089 -33.03 18.39 32.91
C TRP A 1089 -33.29 18.84 34.35
N ALA A 1090 -33.87 20.02 34.54
CA ALA A 1090 -34.20 20.54 35.87
C ALA A 1090 -35.27 19.69 36.58
N LYS A 1091 -36.30 19.21 35.87
CA LYS A 1091 -37.33 18.31 36.41
C LYS A 1091 -36.72 16.98 36.86
N LEU A 1092 -35.89 16.35 36.03
CA LEU A 1092 -35.18 15.11 36.34
C LEU A 1092 -34.25 15.27 37.55
N GLY A 1093 -33.43 16.33 37.55
CA GLY A 1093 -32.51 16.60 38.67
C GLY A 1093 -33.24 16.87 39.99
N LYS A 1094 -34.34 17.63 39.96
CA LYS A 1094 -35.18 17.86 41.15
C LYS A 1094 -35.79 16.55 41.67
N ARG A 1095 -36.23 15.66 40.79
CA ARG A 1095 -36.80 14.37 41.20
C ARG A 1095 -35.74 13.42 41.74
N LEU A 1096 -34.57 13.34 41.12
CA LEU A 1096 -33.43 12.59 41.68
C LEU A 1096 -33.08 13.09 43.09
N LEU A 1097 -32.98 14.40 43.30
CA LEU A 1097 -32.65 14.95 44.62
C LEU A 1097 -33.72 14.65 45.68
N THR A 1098 -35.00 14.67 45.29
CA THR A 1098 -36.12 14.50 46.24
C THR A 1098 -36.50 13.03 46.46
N ASN A 1099 -36.53 12.21 45.41
CA ASN A 1099 -36.97 10.81 45.41
C ASN A 1099 -36.24 9.95 44.34
N HIS A 1100 -34.91 9.83 44.44
CA HIS A 1100 -34.08 9.03 43.51
C HIS A 1100 -34.51 7.56 43.30
N THR A 1101 -35.27 6.94 44.22
CA THR A 1101 -35.71 5.53 44.12
C THR A 1101 -36.80 5.30 43.07
N ASP A 1102 -37.37 6.36 42.48
CA ASP A 1102 -38.27 6.21 41.32
C ASP A 1102 -37.52 5.85 40.03
N PHE A 1103 -36.18 5.94 40.06
CA PHE A 1103 -35.27 5.52 39.02
C PHE A 1103 -34.53 4.27 39.48
N THR A 1104 -34.34 3.29 38.60
CA THR A 1104 -33.48 2.12 38.89
C THR A 1104 -32.01 2.54 39.05
N ALA A 1105 -31.16 1.67 39.59
CA ALA A 1105 -29.72 1.96 39.69
C ALA A 1105 -29.10 2.32 38.33
N THR A 1106 -29.53 1.61 37.29
CA THR A 1106 -29.10 1.81 35.90
C THR A 1106 -29.64 3.10 35.28
N ASP A 1107 -30.88 3.51 35.60
CA ASP A 1107 -31.43 4.82 35.20
C ASP A 1107 -30.64 5.98 35.81
N ARG A 1108 -30.23 5.83 37.07
CA ARG A 1108 -29.44 6.84 37.77
C ARG A 1108 -28.04 6.96 37.18
N TYR A 1109 -27.43 5.81 36.87
CA TYR A 1109 -26.17 5.76 36.12
C TYR A 1109 -26.30 6.41 34.74
N SER A 1110 -27.35 6.08 33.96
CA SER A 1110 -27.53 6.60 32.59
C SER A 1110 -27.66 8.12 32.56
N LEU A 1111 -28.41 8.70 33.50
CA LEU A 1111 -28.59 10.14 33.61
C LEU A 1111 -27.29 10.87 33.94
N LEU A 1112 -26.48 10.32 34.84
CA LEU A 1112 -25.14 10.88 35.13
C LEU A 1112 -24.20 10.70 33.94
N HIS A 1113 -24.16 9.50 33.35
CA HIS A 1113 -23.35 9.19 32.18
C HIS A 1113 -23.60 10.17 31.03
N ASP A 1114 -24.85 10.30 30.60
CA ASP A 1114 -25.19 11.15 29.47
C ASP A 1114 -24.92 12.63 29.78
N ALA A 1115 -25.19 13.09 31.01
CA ALA A 1115 -24.92 14.48 31.38
C ALA A 1115 -23.43 14.82 31.42
N PHE A 1116 -22.58 13.94 31.96
CA PHE A 1116 -21.13 14.14 32.00
C PHE A 1116 -20.53 14.07 30.59
N LEU A 1117 -20.89 13.07 29.80
CA LEU A 1117 -20.38 12.88 28.45
C LEU A 1117 -20.78 14.04 27.49
N LEU A 1118 -21.98 14.61 27.65
CA LEU A 1118 -22.38 15.82 26.92
C LEU A 1118 -21.63 17.07 27.40
N ALA A 1119 -21.28 17.16 28.68
CA ALA A 1119 -20.56 18.30 29.24
C ALA A 1119 -19.06 18.27 28.89
N GLU A 1120 -18.43 17.09 28.87
CA GLU A 1120 -17.06 16.87 28.37
C GLU A 1120 -16.86 17.37 26.94
N THR A 1121 -17.94 17.50 26.17
CA THR A 1121 -17.91 17.87 24.76
C THR A 1121 -18.59 19.21 24.45
N ASP A 1122 -18.75 20.07 25.46
CA ASP A 1122 -19.37 21.40 25.37
C ASP A 1122 -20.82 21.41 24.82
N ARG A 1123 -21.51 20.26 24.86
CA ARG A 1123 -22.92 20.12 24.43
C ARG A 1123 -23.91 20.34 25.58
N LEU A 1124 -23.43 20.34 26.82
CA LEU A 1124 -24.16 20.61 28.05
C LEU A 1124 -23.28 21.43 29.01
N ILE A 1125 -23.87 22.39 29.73
CA ILE A 1125 -23.13 23.14 30.75
C ILE A 1125 -22.85 22.25 31.96
N TYR A 1126 -21.63 22.33 32.52
CA TYR A 1126 -21.19 21.50 33.65
C TYR A 1126 -22.05 21.66 34.92
N ASP A 1127 -22.78 22.77 35.07
CA ASP A 1127 -23.71 22.97 36.19
C ASP A 1127 -24.75 21.84 36.28
N ILE A 1128 -25.23 21.32 35.14
CA ILE A 1128 -26.26 20.27 35.11
C ILE A 1128 -25.74 18.95 35.70
N PRO A 1129 -24.67 18.31 35.18
CA PRO A 1129 -24.14 17.08 35.77
C PRO A 1129 -23.69 17.28 37.23
N LEU A 1130 -23.11 18.44 37.58
CA LEU A 1130 -22.76 18.74 38.97
C LEU A 1130 -23.98 18.81 39.89
N GLU A 1131 -25.08 19.42 39.45
CA GLU A 1131 -26.34 19.42 40.20
C GLU A 1131 -26.92 17.99 40.37
N LEU A 1132 -26.84 17.15 39.33
CA LEU A 1132 -27.26 15.75 39.43
C LEU A 1132 -26.46 15.00 40.50
N THR A 1133 -25.16 15.25 40.66
CA THR A 1133 -24.35 14.55 41.68
C THR A 1133 -24.80 14.81 43.12
N LYS A 1134 -25.63 15.82 43.39
CA LYS A 1134 -26.09 16.13 44.76
C LYS A 1134 -26.90 15.01 45.40
N TYR A 1135 -27.59 14.17 44.62
CA TYR A 1135 -28.33 13.03 45.19
C TYR A 1135 -27.40 11.91 45.67
N LEU A 1136 -26.12 11.86 45.21
CA LEU A 1136 -25.17 10.80 45.59
C LEU A 1136 -25.00 10.64 47.10
N LYS A 1137 -25.24 11.71 47.89
CA LYS A 1137 -25.29 11.64 49.36
C LYS A 1137 -26.30 10.62 49.90
N ARG A 1138 -27.26 10.17 49.08
CA ARG A 1138 -28.32 9.20 49.39
C ARG A 1138 -28.15 7.88 48.61
N GLU A 1139 -27.20 7.81 47.68
CA GLU A 1139 -26.97 6.64 46.81
C GLU A 1139 -26.27 5.51 47.56
N LYS A 1140 -26.76 4.29 47.36
CA LYS A 1140 -26.20 3.07 47.97
C LYS A 1140 -25.70 2.07 46.93
N GLU A 1141 -26.08 2.23 45.67
CA GLU A 1141 -25.75 1.28 44.62
C GLU A 1141 -24.32 1.50 44.09
N PRO A 1142 -23.46 0.45 44.04
CA PRO A 1142 -22.07 0.58 43.62
C PRO A 1142 -21.86 1.08 42.19
N ILE A 1143 -22.78 0.75 41.26
CA ILE A 1143 -22.68 1.12 39.84
C ILE A 1143 -22.51 2.64 39.64
N THR A 1144 -23.34 3.43 40.32
CA THR A 1144 -23.34 4.89 40.24
C THR A 1144 -22.05 5.47 40.85
N TRP A 1145 -21.58 4.90 41.96
CA TRP A 1145 -20.38 5.34 42.65
C TRP A 1145 -19.11 5.04 41.88
N ASN A 1146 -19.04 3.89 41.20
CA ASN A 1146 -17.92 3.52 40.33
C ASN A 1146 -17.79 4.54 39.19
N PHE A 1147 -18.89 4.86 38.50
CA PHE A 1147 -18.90 5.88 37.46
C PHE A 1147 -18.42 7.25 37.96
N PHE A 1148 -18.99 7.71 39.09
CA PHE A 1148 -18.64 9.01 39.65
C PHE A 1148 -17.17 9.08 40.09
N ARG A 1149 -16.60 7.98 40.62
CA ARG A 1149 -15.17 7.91 40.96
C ARG A 1149 -14.31 8.16 39.73
N ASP A 1150 -14.60 7.49 38.62
CA ASP A 1150 -13.80 7.55 37.41
C ASP A 1150 -13.87 8.95 36.78
N GLN A 1151 -15.07 9.53 36.73
CA GLN A 1151 -15.31 10.91 36.31
C GLN A 1151 -14.65 11.95 37.23
N TYR A 1152 -14.67 11.74 38.54
CA TYR A 1152 -14.01 12.62 39.51
C TYR A 1152 -12.49 12.69 39.28
N LEU A 1153 -11.84 11.55 38.99
CA LEU A 1153 -10.40 11.50 38.69
C LEU A 1153 -10.08 12.26 37.38
N PHE A 1154 -10.92 12.14 36.36
CA PHE A 1154 -10.81 12.90 35.13
C PHE A 1154 -10.92 14.41 35.37
N PHE A 1155 -11.94 14.86 36.10
CA PHE A 1155 -12.11 16.29 36.43
C PHE A 1155 -10.96 16.86 37.24
N MET A 1156 -10.50 16.14 38.27
CA MET A 1156 -9.43 16.60 39.16
C MET A 1156 -8.08 16.70 38.46
N SER A 1157 -7.90 16.01 37.32
CA SER A 1157 -6.67 16.07 36.52
C SER A 1157 -6.68 17.14 35.41
N HIS A 1158 -7.85 17.70 35.07
CA HIS A 1158 -8.01 18.65 33.95
C HIS A 1158 -8.49 20.07 34.35
N PHE A 1159 -9.00 20.27 35.57
CA PHE A 1159 -9.50 21.58 36.03
C PHE A 1159 -8.68 22.19 37.18
N ASP A 1160 -8.65 23.52 37.26
CA ASP A 1160 -8.02 24.25 38.37
C ASP A 1160 -8.61 23.79 39.72
N PRO A 1161 -7.79 23.28 40.66
CA PRO A 1161 -8.23 22.83 41.98
C PRO A 1161 -8.86 23.92 42.87
N ASN A 1162 -8.82 25.18 42.43
CA ASN A 1162 -9.44 26.34 43.08
C ASN A 1162 -10.76 26.83 42.43
N SER A 1163 -11.19 26.22 41.32
CA SER A 1163 -12.47 26.54 40.69
C SER A 1163 -13.68 26.26 41.60
N GLU A 1164 -14.80 26.97 41.41
CA GLU A 1164 -16.05 26.70 42.16
C GLU A 1164 -16.52 25.25 41.97
N ALA A 1165 -16.32 24.66 40.78
CA ALA A 1165 -16.56 23.24 40.52
C ALA A 1165 -15.69 22.31 41.40
N ALA A 1166 -14.39 22.60 41.53
CA ALA A 1166 -13.49 21.85 42.41
C ALA A 1166 -13.84 22.01 43.90
N LYS A 1167 -14.39 23.17 44.31
CA LYS A 1167 -14.90 23.39 45.67
C LYS A 1167 -16.18 22.58 45.93
N LEU A 1168 -17.10 22.50 44.97
CA LEU A 1168 -18.33 21.70 45.07
C LEU A 1168 -18.02 20.20 45.21
N LEU A 1169 -17.05 19.71 44.45
CA LEU A 1169 -16.59 18.30 44.48
C LEU A 1169 -15.81 17.97 45.77
N LYS A 1170 -15.05 18.91 46.35
CA LYS A 1170 -14.40 18.77 47.67
C LYS A 1170 -15.42 18.55 48.80
N VAL A 1171 -16.64 19.10 48.70
CA VAL A 1171 -17.72 18.89 49.70
C VAL A 1171 -18.29 17.47 49.64
N ILE A 1172 -18.25 16.81 48.48
CA ILE A 1172 -18.70 15.41 48.31
C ILE A 1172 -17.69 14.42 48.92
N LYS A 1173 -16.40 14.80 49.00
CA LYS A 1173 -15.31 14.03 49.63
C LYS A 1173 -15.57 13.67 51.11
N PHE A 1174 -16.48 14.37 51.80
CA PHE A 1174 -16.78 14.12 53.20
C PHE A 1174 -17.62 12.84 53.46
N ASN A 1175 -18.18 12.21 52.42
CA ASN A 1175 -18.95 10.96 52.54
C ASN A 1175 -18.15 9.68 52.25
N GLN A 1176 -16.83 9.76 52.08
CA GLN A 1176 -15.95 8.60 51.88
C GLN A 1176 -15.84 7.65 53.09
N ARG A 1177 -16.51 7.92 54.22
CA ARG A 1177 -16.53 7.00 55.37
C ARG A 1177 -17.51 5.82 55.23
N VAL A 1178 -18.24 5.73 54.11
CA VAL A 1178 -19.27 4.68 53.87
C VAL A 1178 -18.89 3.69 52.75
N LEU A 1179 -17.84 3.97 51.96
CA LEU A 1179 -17.13 2.96 51.16
C LEU A 1179 -16.06 2.30 52.04
#